data_AF-A0A2S4LPA2-F1
#
_entry.id   AF-A0A2S4LPA2-F1
#
_cell.length_a   1.000
_cell.length_b   1.000
_cell.length_c   1.000
_cell.angle_alpha   90.00
_cell.angle_beta   90.00
_cell.angle_gamma   90.00
#
_symmetry.space_group_name_H-M   'P 1'
#
loop_
_entity.id
_entity.type
_entity.pdbx_description
1 polymer ?
#
loop_
_entity_poly.entity_id
_entity_poly.type
_entity_poly.pdbx_seq_one_letter_code
_entity_poly.pdbx_strand_id
1 'polypeptide(L)'
;MRSWLLILLGLAATAAVWFLLPVQDWLQAFGAWAASLGPLGPVAFAALFVLATLLVIPGTPLTIAGALAFGWWSLPIVLGAATVGSVLAFLAARFVLRRRVERVIARRPTMVATMEAVGDGGWQLLTLMRVSPFVPFNVQNYILGLTRVRVRDFFVSTLLGMIPGTILCVYLGVIGRTAADSAAHWIPLGLGLVATFGAVAVTRRRVQAKLAARGLHPASRSSRAADPGALAPPRSEARWLRPGQTCWRIEQADRLAVLHDGAAYFAAARSAMLEARHSILLIGWSFDPRLRLAPDGSHAPEGETLVDLLHRLRACRPDLAIHILIWDMPWPLSAGRDLTPEAVRALLGPGIGYRVDATLPFGACQHQKILVVDDAVAFCGGGDFEANRWDTPAHRDGDPRRRLPSGETYPPRHDIMMAVEGPAAAALGDLARQRWHEATGERLPPPPARDGTPWPASVTPLLHATSIALSRTRPAGPKRAALHENAALYATAIRGAAHVIYLENQYLTSPLIGAALMQRLGEAEGPEIIIVVAERSPNAFDRLTMDSARRGLIRKLRAADRFDRLRILAPHTAEGRPILVHSKVGIFDDRLMRIGSTNLNNRSLGYDSECDLAIEVLPSEDAPLARSAILRLRDGLLAHHAGCPRKDFEEAVHRRGSLRAVLDDPSLVAPRRLCPLVPSRRGALARLVEAWHLGDPASVRDAWRPWRRAAALEQFRRGERPAEAPAAQTSGATARAS
;
A
#
# COMPACT_ATOMS: atom_id res chain seq x y z
N MET A 1 16.13 17.30 -0.39
CA MET A 1 17.56 17.46 -0.05
C MET A 1 18.02 16.60 1.12
N ARG A 2 17.17 16.28 2.11
CA ARG A 2 17.58 15.55 3.33
C ARG A 2 17.92 14.06 3.15
N SER A 3 17.35 13.34 2.17
CA SER A 3 17.72 11.93 1.90
C SER A 3 19.13 11.79 1.30
N TRP A 4 19.55 12.74 0.45
CA TRP A 4 20.94 12.80 0.00
C TRP A 4 21.87 13.19 1.13
N LEU A 5 21.42 14.00 2.09
CA LEU A 5 22.14 14.33 3.31
C LEU A 5 22.25 13.14 4.27
N LEU A 6 21.26 12.26 4.35
CA LEU A 6 21.33 11.01 5.12
C LEU A 6 22.14 9.92 4.42
N ILE A 7 22.12 9.89 3.08
CA ILE A 7 23.02 9.05 2.29
C ILE A 7 24.44 9.61 2.36
N LEU A 8 24.63 10.93 2.33
CA LEU A 8 25.91 11.58 2.51
C LEU A 8 26.38 11.50 3.94
N LEU A 9 25.52 11.54 4.95
CA LEU A 9 25.84 11.31 6.36
C LEU A 9 26.07 9.83 6.61
N GLY A 10 25.38 8.93 5.92
CA GLY A 10 25.61 7.49 5.97
C GLY A 10 26.92 7.12 5.29
N LEU A 11 27.19 7.66 4.11
CA LEU A 11 28.44 7.52 3.37
C LEU A 11 29.58 8.24 4.07
N ALA A 12 29.34 9.41 4.67
CA ALA A 12 30.32 10.14 5.47
C ALA A 12 30.53 9.50 6.83
N ALA A 13 29.53 8.84 7.44
CA ALA A 13 29.70 8.04 8.64
C ALA A 13 30.39 6.72 8.33
N THR A 14 30.15 6.12 7.16
CA THR A 14 30.84 4.91 6.71
C THR A 14 32.28 5.24 6.29
N ALA A 15 32.49 6.38 5.63
CA ALA A 15 33.80 6.92 5.31
C ALA A 15 34.51 7.40 6.59
N ALA A 16 33.83 8.05 7.52
CA ALA A 16 34.38 8.41 8.82
C ALA A 16 34.67 7.17 9.66
N VAL A 17 33.87 6.10 9.59
CA VAL A 17 34.23 4.80 10.19
C VAL A 17 35.46 4.21 9.49
N TRP A 18 35.58 4.33 8.18
CA TRP A 18 36.73 3.87 7.39
C TRP A 18 38.01 4.69 7.63
N PHE A 19 37.89 5.99 7.89
CA PHE A 19 38.99 6.95 8.03
C PHE A 19 39.31 7.36 9.49
N LEU A 20 38.35 7.29 10.41
CA LEU A 20 38.51 7.62 11.84
C LEU A 20 38.71 6.38 12.71
N LEU A 21 38.15 5.23 12.34
CA LEU A 21 38.54 3.97 12.98
C LEU A 21 39.71 3.38 12.20
N PRO A 22 40.70 2.79 12.89
CA PRO A 22 41.84 2.17 12.24
C PRO A 22 41.43 0.81 11.64
N VAL A 23 40.43 0.81 10.75
CA VAL A 23 39.86 -0.39 10.13
C VAL A 23 40.91 -1.11 9.32
N GLN A 24 41.77 -0.35 8.64
CA GLN A 24 42.92 -0.91 7.91
C GLN A 24 43.90 -1.59 8.86
N ASP A 25 44.24 -0.95 9.99
CA ASP A 25 45.14 -1.55 10.99
C ASP A 25 44.49 -2.75 11.69
N TRP A 26 43.18 -2.73 11.93
CA TRP A 26 42.44 -3.86 12.49
C TRP A 26 42.39 -5.03 11.51
N LEU A 27 42.17 -4.78 10.22
CA LEU A 27 42.17 -5.81 9.19
C LEU A 27 43.58 -6.38 8.97
N GLN A 28 44.61 -5.54 9.02
CA GLN A 28 46.02 -5.96 8.96
C GLN A 28 46.44 -6.73 10.21
N ALA A 29 46.08 -6.26 11.42
CA ALA A 29 46.33 -6.94 12.68
C ALA A 29 45.58 -8.28 12.75
N PHE A 30 44.34 -8.33 12.26
CA PHE A 30 43.57 -9.57 12.15
C PHE A 30 44.21 -10.54 11.14
N GLY A 31 44.67 -10.04 9.99
CA GLY A 31 45.41 -10.84 9.01
C GLY A 31 46.74 -11.37 9.56
N ALA A 32 47.49 -10.54 10.30
CA ALA A 32 48.75 -10.90 10.94
C ALA A 32 48.55 -11.90 12.09
N TRP A 33 47.50 -11.73 12.90
CA TRP A 33 47.08 -12.70 13.91
C TRP A 33 46.65 -14.03 13.31
N ALA A 34 45.87 -13.99 12.22
CA ALA A 34 45.46 -15.21 11.52
C ALA A 34 46.66 -15.94 10.90
N ALA A 35 47.65 -15.20 10.40
CA ALA A 35 48.89 -15.74 9.85
C ALA A 35 49.84 -16.30 10.93
N SER A 36 49.91 -15.66 12.12
CA SER A 36 50.78 -16.11 13.23
C SER A 36 50.35 -17.44 13.84
N LEU A 37 49.09 -17.82 13.66
CA LEU A 37 48.54 -19.11 14.08
C LEU A 37 48.85 -20.26 13.10
N GLY A 38 49.49 -19.99 11.96
CA GLY A 38 49.85 -20.99 10.96
C GLY A 38 48.65 -21.86 10.54
N PRO A 39 48.77 -23.20 10.50
CA PRO A 39 47.66 -24.10 10.15
C PRO A 39 46.43 -24.03 11.06
N LEU A 40 46.55 -23.48 12.27
CA LEU A 40 45.42 -23.33 13.21
C LEU A 40 44.58 -22.06 12.94
N GLY A 41 45.07 -21.12 12.14
CA GLY A 41 44.39 -19.86 11.82
C GLY A 41 42.96 -20.04 11.28
N PRO A 42 42.72 -20.91 10.27
CA PRO A 42 41.38 -21.23 9.77
C PRO A 42 40.42 -21.78 10.84
N VAL A 43 40.93 -22.59 11.77
CA VAL A 43 40.12 -23.21 12.85
C VAL A 43 39.73 -22.16 13.88
N ALA A 44 40.69 -21.32 14.30
CA ALA A 44 40.42 -20.21 15.22
C ALA A 44 39.43 -19.21 14.62
N PHE A 45 39.55 -18.91 13.32
CA PHE A 45 38.60 -18.06 12.61
C PHE A 45 37.20 -18.68 12.52
N ALA A 46 37.10 -19.98 12.21
CA ALA A 46 35.82 -20.69 12.20
C ALA A 46 35.13 -20.64 13.57
N ALA A 47 35.88 -20.87 14.66
CA ALA A 47 35.37 -20.78 16.03
C ALA A 47 34.87 -19.37 16.38
N LEU A 48 35.63 -18.33 16.01
CA LEU A 48 35.23 -16.93 16.17
C LEU A 48 33.94 -16.63 15.40
N PHE A 49 33.81 -17.12 14.17
CA PHE A 49 32.63 -16.89 13.34
C PHE A 49 31.38 -17.58 13.91
N VAL A 50 31.53 -18.81 14.43
CA VAL A 50 30.47 -19.52 15.15
C VAL A 50 30.01 -18.71 16.36
N LEU A 51 30.95 -18.22 17.16
CA LEU A 51 30.64 -17.40 18.34
C LEU A 51 29.94 -16.09 17.95
N ALA A 52 30.40 -15.40 16.92
CA ALA A 52 29.77 -14.19 16.41
C ALA A 52 28.32 -14.45 15.95
N THR A 53 28.08 -15.58 15.28
CA THR A 53 26.74 -16.00 14.86
C THR A 53 25.82 -16.23 16.06
N LEU A 54 26.33 -16.85 17.13
CA LEU A 54 25.61 -17.08 18.40
C LEU A 54 25.35 -15.78 19.18
N LEU A 55 26.24 -14.80 19.08
CA LEU A 55 26.08 -13.50 19.75
C LEU A 55 25.31 -12.47 18.90
N VAL A 56 24.73 -12.90 17.77
CA VAL A 56 23.96 -12.05 16.85
C VAL A 56 24.81 -10.92 16.22
N ILE A 57 26.14 -11.08 16.21
CA ILE A 57 27.08 -10.12 15.61
C ILE A 57 27.03 -10.25 14.08
N PRO A 58 26.92 -9.14 13.31
CA PRO A 58 26.87 -9.20 11.85
C PRO A 58 28.07 -9.95 11.24
N GLY A 59 27.79 -10.96 10.41
CA GLY A 59 28.84 -11.82 9.81
C GLY A 59 29.56 -11.22 8.60
N THR A 60 29.03 -10.14 8.00
CA THR A 60 29.61 -9.53 6.78
C THR A 60 31.04 -9.03 6.98
N PRO A 61 31.38 -8.26 8.03
CA PRO A 61 32.75 -7.81 8.26
C PRO A 61 33.73 -8.97 8.45
N LEU A 62 33.33 -9.99 9.22
CA LEU A 62 34.14 -11.20 9.43
C LEU A 62 34.35 -11.98 8.14
N THR A 63 33.34 -12.06 7.27
CA THR A 63 33.45 -12.74 5.97
C THR A 63 34.46 -12.05 5.06
N ILE A 64 34.47 -10.71 5.03
CA ILE A 64 35.42 -9.91 4.25
C ILE A 64 36.83 -10.03 4.85
N ALA A 65 36.97 -9.93 6.19
CA ALA A 65 38.25 -10.08 6.88
C ALA A 65 38.86 -11.49 6.68
N GLY A 66 38.02 -12.53 6.75
CA GLY A 66 38.44 -13.90 6.44
C GLY A 66 38.89 -14.07 5.00
N ALA A 67 38.26 -13.38 4.04
CA ALA A 67 38.66 -13.41 2.65
C ALA A 67 39.97 -12.65 2.39
N LEU A 68 40.23 -11.57 3.12
CA LEU A 68 41.53 -10.90 3.09
C LEU A 68 42.63 -11.84 3.63
N ALA A 69 42.38 -12.53 4.75
CA ALA A 69 43.35 -13.44 5.38
C ALA A 69 43.58 -14.73 4.58
N PHE A 70 42.50 -15.45 4.23
CA PHE A 70 42.54 -16.81 3.69
C PHE A 70 42.21 -16.89 2.19
N GLY A 71 41.91 -15.77 1.54
CA GLY A 71 41.51 -15.76 0.14
C GLY A 71 40.21 -16.55 -0.09
N TRP A 72 40.15 -17.29 -1.19
CA TRP A 72 38.99 -18.13 -1.53
C TRP A 72 38.76 -19.28 -0.54
N TRP A 73 39.76 -19.70 0.24
CA TRP A 73 39.56 -20.68 1.32
C TRP A 73 38.63 -20.17 2.42
N SER A 74 38.42 -18.85 2.50
CA SER A 74 37.41 -18.27 3.38
C SER A 74 35.98 -18.75 3.04
N LEU A 75 35.68 -19.06 1.78
CA LEU A 75 34.34 -19.48 1.35
C LEU A 75 33.86 -20.77 2.05
N PRO A 76 34.57 -21.92 1.96
CA PRO A 76 34.16 -23.12 2.68
C PRO A 76 34.23 -22.95 4.21
N ILE A 77 35.18 -22.17 4.73
CA ILE A 77 35.31 -21.93 6.18
C ILE A 77 34.09 -21.16 6.71
N VAL A 78 33.72 -20.05 6.06
CA VAL A 78 32.57 -19.22 6.45
C VAL A 78 31.27 -19.97 6.27
N LEU A 79 31.07 -20.68 5.15
CA LEU A 79 29.86 -21.49 4.94
C LEU A 79 29.71 -22.57 6.02
N GLY A 80 30.79 -23.26 6.36
CA GLY A 80 30.80 -24.26 7.43
C GLY A 80 30.51 -23.62 8.80
N ALA A 81 31.29 -22.62 9.19
CA ALA A 81 31.18 -21.97 10.50
C ALA A 81 29.83 -21.27 10.70
N ALA A 82 29.33 -20.56 9.70
CA ALA A 82 28.03 -19.89 9.78
C ALA A 82 26.87 -20.88 9.82
N THR A 83 26.96 -22.00 9.09
CA THR A 83 25.95 -23.06 9.14
C THR A 83 25.94 -23.72 10.52
N VAL A 84 27.11 -24.06 11.07
CA VAL A 84 27.24 -24.61 12.43
C VAL A 84 26.70 -23.64 13.47
N GLY A 85 27.13 -22.38 13.44
CA GLY A 85 26.63 -21.34 14.37
C GLY A 85 25.12 -21.11 14.26
N SER A 86 24.57 -21.13 13.05
CA SER A 86 23.13 -20.97 12.81
C SER A 86 22.33 -22.15 13.35
N VAL A 87 22.83 -23.39 13.17
CA VAL A 87 22.20 -24.60 13.72
C VAL A 87 22.28 -24.60 15.25
N LEU A 88 23.41 -24.22 15.83
CA LEU A 88 23.55 -24.10 17.28
C LEU A 88 22.60 -23.04 17.85
N ALA A 89 22.49 -21.86 17.23
CA ALA A 89 21.53 -20.81 17.62
C ALA A 89 20.08 -21.32 17.55
N PHE A 90 19.74 -22.04 16.48
CA PHE A 90 18.43 -22.64 16.27
C PHE A 90 18.10 -23.71 17.32
N LEU A 91 19.05 -24.59 17.64
CA LEU A 91 18.89 -25.61 18.69
C LEU A 91 18.85 -24.99 20.09
N ALA A 92 19.66 -23.96 20.34
CA ALA A 92 19.64 -23.20 21.59
C ALA A 92 18.28 -22.55 21.79
N ALA A 93 17.71 -21.91 20.76
CA ALA A 93 16.35 -21.36 20.83
C ALA A 93 15.29 -22.44 21.07
N ARG A 94 15.45 -23.62 20.45
CA ARG A 94 14.49 -24.73 20.55
C ARG A 94 14.46 -25.39 21.91
N PHE A 95 15.63 -25.64 22.50
CA PHE A 95 15.76 -26.49 23.69
C PHE A 95 16.13 -25.73 24.97
N VAL A 96 16.94 -24.67 24.87
CA VAL A 96 17.55 -24.01 26.05
C VAL A 96 16.91 -22.65 26.35
N LEU A 97 16.76 -21.82 25.32
CA LEU A 97 16.39 -20.41 25.44
C LEU A 97 14.92 -20.14 25.07
N ARG A 98 14.12 -21.19 24.84
CA ARG A 98 12.74 -21.11 24.34
C ARG A 98 11.90 -20.04 25.04
N ARG A 99 11.80 -20.09 26.39
CA ARG A 99 11.04 -19.12 27.20
C ARG A 99 11.57 -17.68 27.18
N ARG A 100 12.87 -17.47 26.91
CA ARG A 100 13.49 -16.12 26.80
C ARG A 100 13.22 -15.54 25.42
N VAL A 101 13.44 -16.35 24.38
CA VAL A 101 13.23 -15.97 22.98
C VAL A 101 11.72 -15.75 22.71
N GLU A 102 10.84 -16.59 23.26
CA GLU A 102 9.38 -16.40 23.23
C GLU A 102 8.95 -15.10 23.91
N ARG A 103 9.51 -14.71 25.07
CA ARG A 103 9.16 -13.42 25.72
C ARG A 103 9.56 -12.20 24.91
N VAL A 104 10.71 -12.24 24.24
CA VAL A 104 11.18 -11.15 23.37
C VAL A 104 10.31 -11.06 22.12
N ILE A 105 9.86 -12.20 21.58
CA ILE A 105 9.08 -12.26 20.34
C ILE A 105 7.56 -12.20 20.57
N ALA A 106 7.06 -12.45 21.79
CA ALA A 106 5.63 -12.37 22.13
C ALA A 106 5.03 -10.97 21.90
N ARG A 107 5.88 -9.94 21.80
CA ARG A 107 5.50 -8.58 21.37
C ARG A 107 5.23 -8.47 19.85
N ARG A 108 5.43 -9.54 19.07
CA ARG A 108 5.36 -9.60 17.60
C ARG A 108 4.83 -10.96 17.07
N PRO A 109 3.59 -11.37 17.43
CA PRO A 109 3.03 -12.69 17.08
C PRO A 109 2.92 -12.95 15.57
N THR A 110 2.72 -11.90 14.77
CA THR A 110 2.66 -11.97 13.30
C THR A 110 3.97 -12.44 12.65
N MET A 111 5.12 -12.12 13.26
CA MET A 111 6.44 -12.54 12.77
C MET A 111 6.65 -14.04 12.94
N VAL A 112 6.21 -14.62 14.06
CA VAL A 112 6.29 -16.07 14.32
C VAL A 112 5.39 -16.84 13.36
N ALA A 113 4.14 -16.42 13.22
CA ALA A 113 3.17 -17.06 12.32
C ALA A 113 3.64 -17.01 10.85
N THR A 114 4.27 -15.93 10.43
CA THR A 114 4.85 -15.80 9.08
C THR A 114 6.02 -16.76 8.88
N MET A 115 6.93 -16.86 9.85
CA MET A 115 8.07 -17.78 9.76
C MET A 115 7.65 -19.25 9.85
N GLU A 116 6.60 -19.56 10.60
CA GLU A 116 5.99 -20.90 10.66
C GLU A 116 5.37 -21.28 9.30
N ALA A 117 4.60 -20.37 8.69
CA ALA A 117 4.01 -20.58 7.36
C ALA A 117 5.05 -20.74 6.24
N VAL A 118 6.20 -20.06 6.34
CA VAL A 118 7.35 -20.25 5.43
C VAL A 118 8.02 -21.60 5.68
N GLY A 119 8.11 -22.02 6.95
CA GLY A 119 8.64 -23.32 7.35
C GLY A 119 7.82 -24.51 6.82
N ASP A 120 6.50 -24.36 6.74
CA ASP A 120 5.59 -25.37 6.19
C ASP A 120 5.78 -25.59 4.68
N GLY A 121 6.43 -24.65 3.97
CA GLY A 121 6.80 -24.79 2.57
C GLY A 121 8.03 -25.67 2.31
N GLY A 122 8.63 -26.26 3.35
CA GLY A 122 9.81 -27.11 3.26
C GLY A 122 11.12 -26.33 3.02
N TRP A 123 12.23 -27.07 2.86
CA TRP A 123 13.57 -26.48 2.75
C TRP A 123 13.73 -25.54 1.54
N GLN A 124 13.01 -25.74 0.44
CA GLN A 124 13.13 -24.86 -0.73
C GLN A 124 12.60 -23.45 -0.44
N LEU A 125 11.45 -23.34 0.24
CA LEU A 125 10.86 -22.05 0.57
C LEU A 125 11.70 -21.34 1.63
N LEU A 126 12.21 -22.11 2.60
CA LEU A 126 13.13 -21.60 3.61
C LEU A 126 14.45 -21.11 2.99
N THR A 127 15.00 -21.79 1.98
CA THR A 127 16.21 -21.33 1.27
C THR A 127 15.99 -19.97 0.61
N LEU A 128 14.85 -19.76 -0.05
CA LEU A 128 14.51 -18.47 -0.67
C LEU A 128 14.40 -17.34 0.36
N MET A 129 13.85 -17.63 1.53
CA MET A 129 13.82 -16.67 2.64
C MET A 129 15.23 -16.32 3.11
N ARG A 130 16.15 -17.28 3.16
CA ARG A 130 17.52 -17.05 3.62
C ARG A 130 18.40 -16.27 2.64
N VAL A 131 17.99 -16.19 1.37
CA VAL A 131 18.57 -15.29 0.36
C VAL A 131 18.03 -13.86 0.50
N SER A 132 16.91 -13.69 1.20
CA SER A 132 16.17 -12.43 1.28
C SER A 132 16.65 -11.50 2.42
N PRO A 133 16.81 -10.19 2.18
CA PRO A 133 17.36 -9.25 3.18
C PRO A 133 16.33 -8.73 4.20
N PHE A 134 15.08 -9.21 4.18
CA PHE A 134 13.99 -8.60 4.96
C PHE A 134 14.08 -8.76 6.48
N VAL A 135 14.80 -9.78 6.98
CA VAL A 135 14.99 -10.01 8.43
C VAL A 135 16.48 -10.22 8.71
N PRO A 136 17.06 -9.62 9.77
CA PRO A 136 18.46 -9.84 10.12
C PRO A 136 18.79 -11.33 10.26
N PHE A 137 19.79 -11.80 9.50
CA PHE A 137 20.11 -13.22 9.32
C PHE A 137 20.27 -13.99 10.63
N ASN A 138 21.02 -13.44 11.59
CA ASN A 138 21.26 -14.09 12.88
C ASN A 138 19.99 -14.20 13.74
N VAL A 139 19.10 -13.20 13.64
CA VAL A 139 17.81 -13.19 14.36
C VAL A 139 16.90 -14.28 13.82
N GLN A 140 16.92 -14.53 12.50
CA GLN A 140 16.14 -15.61 11.88
C GLN A 140 16.45 -16.99 12.51
N ASN A 141 17.71 -17.24 12.90
CA ASN A 141 18.12 -18.52 13.49
C ASN A 141 17.34 -18.83 14.77
N TYR A 142 17.17 -17.84 15.64
CA TYR A 142 16.44 -17.99 16.90
C TYR A 142 14.93 -18.10 16.68
N ILE A 143 14.36 -17.28 15.79
CA ILE A 143 12.92 -17.30 15.52
C ILE A 143 12.52 -18.65 14.93
N LEU A 144 13.26 -19.15 13.94
CA LEU A 144 12.97 -20.44 13.29
C LEU A 144 13.12 -21.61 14.27
N GLY A 145 13.98 -21.50 15.30
CA GLY A 145 14.10 -22.50 16.36
C GLY A 145 12.82 -22.71 17.17
N LEU A 146 11.97 -21.68 17.26
CA LEU A 146 10.66 -21.74 17.90
C LEU A 146 9.56 -22.36 17.02
N THR A 147 9.82 -22.54 15.73
CA THR A 147 8.83 -23.07 14.76
C THR A 147 8.93 -24.59 14.61
N ARG A 148 7.99 -25.17 13.83
CA ARG A 148 7.95 -26.60 13.47
C ARG A 148 9.00 -27.03 12.43
N VAL A 149 9.87 -26.13 11.99
CA VAL A 149 10.91 -26.42 10.98
C VAL A 149 11.83 -27.55 11.47
N ARG A 150 12.07 -28.55 10.61
CA ARG A 150 12.97 -29.67 10.90
C ARG A 150 14.43 -29.20 10.83
N VAL A 151 15.28 -29.74 11.71
CA VAL A 151 16.72 -29.40 11.76
C VAL A 151 17.38 -29.60 10.38
N ARG A 152 17.05 -30.70 9.70
CA ARG A 152 17.54 -31.01 8.35
C ARG A 152 17.16 -29.92 7.34
N ASP A 153 15.90 -29.50 7.34
CA ASP A 153 15.41 -28.50 6.38
C ASP A 153 16.06 -27.14 6.65
N PHE A 154 16.24 -26.79 7.93
CA PHE A 154 16.97 -25.59 8.34
C PHE A 154 18.45 -25.64 7.93
N PHE A 155 19.14 -26.76 8.15
CA PHE A 155 20.54 -26.96 7.78
C PHE A 155 20.76 -26.79 6.27
N VAL A 156 19.99 -27.53 5.45
CA VAL A 156 20.09 -27.47 3.98
C VAL A 156 19.77 -26.06 3.49
N SER A 157 18.74 -25.42 4.04
CA SER A 157 18.33 -24.08 3.63
C SER A 157 19.33 -22.99 3.98
N THR A 158 19.98 -23.13 5.13
CA THR A 158 21.02 -22.21 5.59
C THR A 158 22.25 -22.35 4.74
N LEU A 159 22.72 -23.58 4.52
CA LEU A 159 23.87 -23.83 3.66
C LEU A 159 23.65 -23.30 2.24
N LEU A 160 22.51 -23.61 1.61
CA LEU A 160 22.23 -23.17 0.23
C LEU A 160 21.91 -21.68 0.12
N GLY A 161 21.18 -21.12 1.09
CA GLY A 161 20.74 -19.72 1.05
C GLY A 161 21.87 -18.72 1.24
N MET A 162 22.94 -19.11 1.94
CA MET A 162 24.09 -18.23 2.19
C MET A 162 25.07 -18.16 1.01
N ILE A 163 25.15 -19.20 0.17
CA ILE A 163 26.15 -19.31 -0.91
C ILE A 163 26.27 -18.03 -1.75
N PRO A 164 25.19 -17.44 -2.32
CA PRO A 164 25.32 -16.27 -3.18
C PRO A 164 25.90 -15.05 -2.46
N GLY A 165 25.44 -14.79 -1.23
CA GLY A 165 25.89 -13.66 -0.42
C GLY A 165 27.34 -13.83 0.08
N THR A 166 27.71 -15.05 0.48
CA THR A 166 29.07 -15.37 0.92
C THR A 166 30.06 -15.30 -0.24
N ILE A 167 29.72 -15.80 -1.43
CA ILE A 167 30.57 -15.65 -2.63
C ILE A 167 30.84 -14.18 -2.91
N LEU A 168 29.81 -13.32 -2.86
CA LEU A 168 29.97 -11.89 -3.10
C LEU A 168 30.91 -11.24 -2.06
N CYS A 169 30.73 -11.54 -0.78
CA CYS A 169 31.56 -10.96 0.29
C CYS A 169 33.00 -11.46 0.24
N VAL A 170 33.21 -12.76 -0.03
CA VAL A 170 34.55 -13.33 -0.18
C VAL A 170 35.26 -12.74 -1.38
N TYR A 171 34.54 -12.59 -2.50
CA TYR A 171 35.06 -11.96 -3.69
C TYR A 171 35.51 -10.51 -3.44
N LEU A 172 34.70 -9.71 -2.73
CA LEU A 172 35.05 -8.34 -2.33
C LEU A 172 36.34 -8.31 -1.48
N GLY A 173 36.51 -9.24 -0.53
CA GLY A 173 37.73 -9.33 0.27
C GLY A 173 38.96 -9.78 -0.53
N VAL A 174 38.80 -10.72 -1.47
CA VAL A 174 39.89 -11.18 -2.35
C VAL A 174 40.36 -10.06 -3.30
N ILE A 175 39.44 -9.24 -3.83
CA ILE A 175 39.82 -8.05 -4.61
C ILE A 175 40.50 -7.01 -3.72
N GLY A 176 40.00 -6.79 -2.51
CA GLY A 176 40.63 -5.88 -1.54
C GLY A 176 42.07 -6.25 -1.21
N ARG A 177 42.42 -7.55 -1.26
CA ARG A 177 43.79 -8.06 -1.12
C ARG A 177 44.68 -7.77 -2.34
N THR A 178 44.08 -7.63 -3.53
CA THR A 178 44.77 -7.58 -4.83
C THR A 178 44.69 -6.22 -5.53
N ALA A 179 44.32 -5.15 -4.81
CA ALA A 179 44.23 -3.81 -5.35
C ALA A 179 45.62 -3.21 -5.68
N ALA A 180 46.17 -3.64 -6.82
CA ALA A 180 47.06 -2.89 -7.69
C ALA A 180 46.84 -3.40 -9.13
N ASP A 181 46.02 -2.66 -9.88
CA ASP A 181 45.82 -2.66 -11.34
C ASP A 181 45.68 -3.98 -12.11
N SER A 182 44.44 -4.28 -12.57
CA SER A 182 44.17 -5.01 -13.83
C SER A 182 42.67 -5.11 -14.16
N ALA A 183 42.29 -4.92 -15.43
CA ALA A 183 40.94 -5.18 -15.97
C ALA A 183 40.49 -6.65 -15.86
N ALA A 184 41.39 -7.56 -15.43
CA ALA A 184 41.16 -8.98 -15.22
C ALA A 184 40.12 -9.29 -14.11
N HIS A 185 39.80 -8.33 -13.24
CA HIS A 185 38.84 -8.55 -12.14
C HIS A 185 37.37 -8.53 -12.59
N TRP A 186 37.01 -7.88 -13.71
CA TRP A 186 35.62 -7.81 -14.17
C TRP A 186 35.08 -9.16 -14.69
N ILE A 187 35.96 -10.01 -15.22
CA ILE A 187 35.59 -11.31 -15.80
C ILE A 187 35.09 -12.29 -14.70
N PRO A 188 35.79 -12.48 -13.56
CA PRO A 188 35.28 -13.25 -12.43
C PRO A 188 33.98 -12.71 -11.80
N LEU A 189 33.79 -11.38 -11.71
CA LEU A 189 32.54 -10.78 -11.23
C LEU A 189 31.37 -11.11 -12.16
N GLY A 190 31.59 -11.01 -13.47
CA GLY A 190 30.65 -11.43 -14.50
C GLY A 190 30.31 -12.92 -14.38
N LEU A 191 31.33 -13.78 -14.22
CA LEU A 191 31.16 -15.23 -14.01
C LEU A 191 30.41 -15.56 -12.71
N GLY A 192 30.67 -14.87 -11.60
CA GLY A 192 29.99 -15.06 -10.33
C GLY A 192 28.51 -14.66 -10.36
N LEU A 193 28.19 -13.56 -11.05
CA LEU A 193 26.81 -13.15 -11.31
C LEU A 193 26.12 -14.14 -12.25
N VAL A 194 26.76 -14.57 -13.34
CA VAL A 194 26.23 -15.57 -14.28
C VAL A 194 26.01 -16.92 -13.60
N ALA A 195 26.92 -17.37 -12.73
CA ALA A 195 26.77 -18.59 -11.95
C ALA A 195 25.59 -18.49 -10.96
N THR A 196 25.41 -17.33 -10.32
CA THR A 196 24.27 -17.07 -9.42
C THR A 196 22.95 -17.11 -10.19
N PHE A 197 22.85 -16.43 -11.34
CA PHE A 197 21.65 -16.47 -12.19
C PHE A 197 21.43 -17.85 -12.82
N GLY A 198 22.50 -18.58 -13.17
CA GLY A 198 22.47 -19.94 -13.69
C GLY A 198 21.96 -20.96 -12.67
N ALA A 199 22.42 -20.89 -11.42
CA ALA A 199 21.95 -21.73 -10.33
C ALA A 199 20.45 -21.51 -10.04
N VAL A 200 20.00 -20.24 -10.08
CA VAL A 200 18.57 -19.89 -10.00
C VAL A 200 17.79 -20.50 -11.17
N ALA A 201 18.32 -20.45 -12.40
CA ALA A 201 17.67 -20.99 -13.59
C ALA A 201 17.61 -22.53 -13.63
N VAL A 202 18.66 -23.23 -13.16
CA VAL A 202 18.70 -24.69 -13.06
C VAL A 202 17.76 -25.19 -11.97
N THR A 203 17.73 -24.50 -10.82
CA THR A 203 16.77 -24.78 -9.75
C THR A 203 15.33 -24.59 -10.25
N ARG A 204 15.07 -23.52 -11.00
CA ARG A 204 13.80 -23.29 -11.72
C ARG A 204 13.45 -24.45 -12.66
N ARG A 205 14.38 -24.92 -13.50
CA ARG A 205 14.13 -26.03 -14.44
C ARG A 205 13.83 -27.35 -13.73
N ARG A 206 14.56 -27.69 -12.67
CA ARG A 206 14.32 -28.92 -11.89
C ARG A 206 13.01 -28.88 -11.12
N VAL A 207 12.61 -27.72 -10.59
CA VAL A 207 11.29 -27.53 -9.96
C VAL A 207 10.17 -27.72 -10.99
N GLN A 208 10.31 -27.16 -12.19
CA GLN A 208 9.34 -27.31 -13.27
C GLN A 208 9.23 -28.77 -13.78
N ALA A 209 10.36 -29.46 -13.98
CA ALA A 209 10.37 -30.87 -14.39
C ALA A 209 9.72 -31.80 -13.34
N LYS A 210 9.92 -31.51 -12.05
CA LYS A 210 9.33 -32.29 -10.94
C LYS A 210 7.83 -32.01 -10.75
N LEU A 211 7.35 -30.85 -11.21
CA LEU A 211 5.92 -30.53 -11.28
C LEU A 211 5.26 -31.22 -12.49
N ALA A 212 5.96 -31.30 -13.62
CA ALA A 212 5.49 -32.05 -14.80
C ALA A 212 5.39 -33.56 -14.54
N ALA A 213 6.38 -34.15 -13.86
CA ALA A 213 6.37 -35.56 -13.46
C ALA A 213 5.28 -35.94 -12.44
N ARG A 214 4.56 -34.96 -11.86
CA ARG A 214 3.46 -35.16 -10.90
C ARG A 214 2.06 -35.04 -11.53
N GLY A 215 1.96 -35.02 -12.86
CA GLY A 215 0.68 -35.20 -13.56
C GLY A 215 -0.32 -34.05 -13.45
N LEU A 216 0.12 -32.83 -13.14
CA LEU A 216 -0.76 -31.65 -13.14
C LEU A 216 -0.76 -30.98 -14.52
N HIS A 217 -1.51 -31.55 -15.48
CA HIS A 217 -1.94 -30.83 -16.67
C HIS A 217 -3.25 -30.05 -16.38
N PRO A 218 -3.44 -28.86 -16.97
CA PRO A 218 -4.71 -28.14 -16.92
C PRO A 218 -5.78 -28.96 -17.65
N ALA A 219 -6.85 -29.31 -16.92
CA ALA A 219 -7.95 -30.10 -17.43
C ALA A 219 -8.61 -29.45 -18.65
N SER A 220 -8.69 -30.23 -19.74
CA SER A 220 -9.59 -30.00 -20.86
C SER A 220 -11.02 -30.40 -20.47
N ARG A 221 -11.92 -29.43 -20.64
CA ARG A 221 -13.32 -29.50 -21.08
C ARG A 221 -14.13 -30.78 -20.76
N SER A 222 -15.21 -30.58 -19.99
CA SER A 222 -16.54 -31.07 -20.42
C SER A 222 -17.50 -29.88 -20.39
N SER A 223 -18.13 -29.59 -21.52
CA SER A 223 -19.09 -28.52 -21.73
C SER A 223 -20.49 -29.00 -21.38
N ARG A 224 -21.15 -28.32 -20.43
CA ARG A 224 -22.59 -28.07 -20.54
C ARG A 224 -22.77 -26.57 -20.65
N ALA A 225 -23.12 -26.14 -21.85
CA ALA A 225 -23.55 -24.79 -22.14
C ALA A 225 -24.82 -24.51 -21.33
N ALA A 226 -24.78 -23.48 -20.50
CA ALA A 226 -25.98 -22.81 -20.03
C ALA A 226 -26.31 -21.73 -21.08
N ASP A 227 -27.56 -21.81 -21.52
CA ASP A 227 -28.28 -20.99 -22.47
C ASP A 227 -28.03 -19.46 -22.30
N PRO A 228 -27.63 -18.72 -23.36
CA PRO A 228 -27.49 -17.26 -23.34
C PRO A 228 -28.82 -16.52 -23.56
N GLY A 229 -29.97 -17.16 -23.32
CA GLY A 229 -31.31 -16.61 -23.49
C GLY A 229 -31.94 -16.04 -22.22
N ALA A 230 -31.31 -15.06 -21.56
CA ALA A 230 -32.03 -14.18 -20.63
C ALA A 230 -31.76 -12.74 -21.05
N LEU A 231 -32.73 -12.18 -21.77
CA LEU A 231 -32.77 -10.79 -22.21
C LEU A 231 -32.43 -9.86 -21.04
N ALA A 232 -31.22 -9.31 -21.07
CA ALA A 232 -30.85 -8.19 -20.22
C ALA A 232 -31.77 -7.01 -20.57
N PRO A 233 -32.33 -6.31 -19.56
CA PRO A 233 -33.13 -5.12 -19.82
C PRO A 233 -32.30 -4.06 -20.58
N PRO A 234 -32.94 -3.16 -21.33
CA PRO A 234 -32.24 -2.13 -22.10
C PRO A 234 -31.23 -1.35 -21.24
N ARG A 235 -30.06 -1.05 -21.84
CA ARG A 235 -28.84 -0.52 -21.20
C ARG A 235 -29.05 0.76 -20.37
N SER A 236 -30.15 1.50 -20.56
CA SER A 236 -30.42 2.78 -19.90
C SER A 236 -31.06 2.67 -18.51
N GLU A 237 -31.75 1.58 -18.16
CA GLU A 237 -32.61 1.53 -16.94
C GLU A 237 -32.02 0.73 -15.76
N ALA A 238 -30.99 -0.09 -15.98
CA ALA A 238 -30.42 -0.91 -14.91
C ALA A 238 -29.64 -0.06 -13.90
N ARG A 239 -30.01 -0.10 -12.61
CA ARG A 239 -29.28 0.57 -11.51
C ARG A 239 -27.86 0.00 -11.38
N TRP A 240 -26.88 0.89 -11.25
CA TRP A 240 -25.47 0.51 -11.04
C TRP A 240 -25.16 0.30 -9.56
N LEU A 241 -25.79 1.08 -8.67
CA LEU A 241 -25.73 0.92 -7.22
C LEU A 241 -26.74 -0.13 -6.75
N ARG A 242 -26.21 -1.28 -6.31
CA ARG A 242 -26.97 -2.46 -5.93
C ARG A 242 -26.44 -3.00 -4.60
N PRO A 243 -27.20 -2.84 -3.50
CA PRO A 243 -26.84 -3.40 -2.20
C PRO A 243 -26.51 -4.89 -2.29
N GLY A 244 -25.44 -5.29 -1.61
CA GLY A 244 -24.91 -6.66 -1.63
C GLY A 244 -24.11 -7.04 -2.88
N GLN A 245 -24.01 -6.15 -3.89
CA GLN A 245 -23.22 -6.40 -5.11
C GLN A 245 -22.17 -5.33 -5.35
N THR A 246 -22.60 -4.08 -5.55
CA THR A 246 -21.72 -2.94 -5.86
C THR A 246 -21.61 -1.95 -4.71
N CYS A 247 -22.49 -2.05 -3.71
CA CYS A 247 -22.43 -1.31 -2.45
C CYS A 247 -22.95 -2.17 -1.30
N TRP A 248 -22.66 -1.75 -0.06
CA TRP A 248 -23.19 -2.36 1.15
C TRP A 248 -24.67 -1.99 1.33
N ARG A 249 -24.95 -0.69 1.33
CA ARG A 249 -26.27 -0.10 1.49
C ARG A 249 -26.31 1.30 0.90
N ILE A 250 -27.52 1.81 0.73
CA ILE A 250 -27.82 3.15 0.21
C ILE A 250 -28.61 3.88 1.30
N GLU A 251 -28.16 5.08 1.65
CA GLU A 251 -28.70 5.89 2.74
C GLU A 251 -28.97 7.31 2.24
N GLN A 252 -29.88 8.04 2.89
CA GLN A 252 -30.08 9.45 2.56
C GLN A 252 -29.00 10.33 3.18
N ALA A 253 -28.56 11.34 2.44
CA ALA A 253 -27.74 12.43 2.95
C ALA A 253 -28.51 13.76 2.81
N ASP A 254 -28.70 14.45 3.93
CA ASP A 254 -29.44 15.72 3.96
C ASP A 254 -28.64 16.83 3.24
N ARG A 255 -27.33 16.81 3.46
CA ARG A 255 -26.33 17.62 2.75
C ARG A 255 -25.16 16.76 2.32
N LEU A 256 -24.66 17.03 1.12
CA LEU A 256 -23.43 16.47 0.58
C LEU A 256 -22.54 17.60 0.09
N ALA A 257 -21.26 17.55 0.42
CA ALA A 257 -20.24 18.45 -0.14
C ALA A 257 -18.99 17.67 -0.54
N VAL A 258 -18.23 18.24 -1.47
CA VAL A 258 -16.91 17.73 -1.88
C VAL A 258 -15.86 18.77 -1.52
N LEU A 259 -14.85 18.34 -0.77
CA LEU A 259 -13.80 19.19 -0.23
C LEU A 259 -12.53 18.96 -1.04
N HIS A 260 -12.02 20.06 -1.61
CA HIS A 260 -10.83 20.06 -2.45
C HIS A 260 -9.59 20.32 -1.59
N ASP A 261 -8.68 19.35 -1.59
CA ASP A 261 -7.42 19.34 -0.84
C ASP A 261 -7.55 19.37 0.69
N GLY A 262 -6.40 19.15 1.34
CA GLY A 262 -6.32 19.03 2.79
C GLY A 262 -6.73 20.30 3.54
N ALA A 263 -6.54 21.50 2.99
CA ALA A 263 -6.92 22.74 3.66
C ALA A 263 -8.44 22.83 3.87
N ALA A 264 -9.22 22.59 2.83
CA ALA A 264 -10.68 22.61 2.93
C ALA A 264 -11.19 21.49 3.83
N TYR A 265 -10.62 20.29 3.69
CA TYR A 265 -10.97 19.16 4.55
C TYR A 265 -10.68 19.42 6.03
N PHE A 266 -9.47 19.87 6.37
CA PHE A 266 -9.07 20.06 7.75
C PHE A 266 -9.79 21.24 8.42
N ALA A 267 -10.08 22.31 7.68
CA ALA A 267 -10.93 23.39 8.19
C ALA A 267 -12.36 22.90 8.51
N ALA A 268 -12.96 22.13 7.60
CA ALA A 268 -14.29 21.55 7.79
C ALA A 268 -14.32 20.53 8.94
N ALA A 269 -13.36 19.61 8.98
CA ALA A 269 -13.22 18.62 10.04
C ALA A 269 -13.05 19.29 11.41
N ARG A 270 -12.21 20.32 11.50
CA ARG A 270 -12.03 21.10 12.74
C ARG A 270 -13.33 21.75 13.19
N SER A 271 -14.05 22.41 12.27
CA SER A 271 -15.34 23.03 12.58
C SER A 271 -16.34 22.02 13.12
N ALA A 272 -16.44 20.83 12.49
CA ALA A 272 -17.33 19.77 12.97
C ALA A 272 -16.91 19.24 14.35
N MET A 273 -15.61 19.01 14.59
CA MET A 273 -15.09 18.56 15.88
C MET A 273 -15.37 19.54 17.02
N LEU A 274 -15.34 20.86 16.76
CA LEU A 274 -15.69 21.88 17.75
C LEU A 274 -17.14 21.79 18.22
N GLU A 275 -18.04 21.40 17.32
CA GLU A 275 -19.48 21.23 17.55
C GLU A 275 -19.87 19.82 18.06
N ALA A 276 -18.88 18.94 18.26
CA ALA A 276 -19.11 17.59 18.77
C ALA A 276 -19.61 17.63 20.22
N ARG A 277 -20.71 16.91 20.48
CA ARG A 277 -21.36 16.82 21.80
C ARG A 277 -21.15 15.48 22.47
N HIS A 278 -21.16 14.39 21.71
CA HIS A 278 -21.21 13.02 22.25
C HIS A 278 -20.05 12.15 21.79
N SER A 279 -19.69 12.18 20.49
CA SER A 279 -18.67 11.30 19.96
C SER A 279 -17.89 11.84 18.76
N ILE A 280 -16.61 11.48 18.71
CA ILE A 280 -15.74 11.62 17.54
C ILE A 280 -15.13 10.25 17.25
N LEU A 281 -15.39 9.69 16.08
CA LEU A 281 -14.80 8.44 15.61
C LEU A 281 -13.89 8.71 14.41
N LEU A 282 -12.63 8.30 14.49
CA LEU A 282 -11.63 8.47 13.44
C LEU A 282 -11.06 7.10 13.04
N ILE A 283 -11.22 6.73 11.78
CA ILE A 283 -10.61 5.56 11.15
C ILE A 283 -9.58 6.07 10.14
N GLY A 284 -8.32 5.64 10.23
CA GLY A 284 -7.27 6.11 9.32
C GLY A 284 -6.25 5.04 8.95
N TRP A 285 -5.52 5.26 7.85
CA TRP A 285 -4.31 4.49 7.56
C TRP A 285 -3.15 4.96 8.45
N SER A 286 -3.13 6.25 8.75
CA SER A 286 -2.13 6.92 9.58
C SER A 286 -2.76 8.03 10.43
N PHE A 287 -2.08 8.39 11.52
CA PHE A 287 -2.42 9.51 12.37
C PHE A 287 -1.15 10.16 12.93
N ASP A 288 -1.01 11.48 12.80
CA ASP A 288 0.01 12.28 13.47
C ASP A 288 -0.66 13.30 14.40
N PRO A 289 -0.56 13.15 15.74
CA PRO A 289 -1.16 14.09 16.69
C PRO A 289 -0.63 15.53 16.55
N ARG A 290 0.56 15.72 15.96
CA ARG A 290 1.22 17.02 15.79
C ARG A 290 0.77 17.75 14.52
N LEU A 291 -0.12 17.16 13.72
CA LEU A 291 -0.71 17.79 12.55
C LEU A 291 -1.34 19.14 12.93
N ARG A 292 -1.05 20.19 12.16
CA ARG A 292 -1.76 21.46 12.23
C ARG A 292 -2.88 21.46 11.19
N LEU A 293 -4.13 21.52 11.65
CA LEU A 293 -5.30 21.54 10.75
C LEU A 293 -5.39 22.86 9.96
N ALA A 294 -4.97 23.97 10.56
CA ALA A 294 -4.93 25.29 9.95
C ALA A 294 -3.57 25.99 10.17
N PRO A 295 -2.53 25.57 9.43
CA PRO A 295 -1.18 26.13 9.54
C PRO A 295 -1.06 27.57 9.06
N ASP A 296 -2.08 28.12 8.38
CA ASP A 296 -2.18 29.53 8.03
C ASP A 296 -2.81 30.39 9.13
N GLY A 297 -3.13 29.81 10.29
CA GLY A 297 -3.83 30.49 11.39
C GLY A 297 -5.30 30.77 11.08
N SER A 298 -5.81 30.35 9.91
CA SER A 298 -7.21 30.52 9.58
C SER A 298 -8.07 29.64 10.50
N HIS A 299 -9.05 30.24 11.17
CA HIS A 299 -9.98 29.50 12.02
C HIS A 299 -9.38 28.78 13.24
N ALA A 300 -8.08 28.87 13.56
CA ALA A 300 -7.45 28.20 14.71
C ALA A 300 -6.46 29.10 15.46
N PRO A 301 -6.26 28.90 16.78
CA PRO A 301 -5.16 29.53 17.51
C PRO A 301 -3.81 29.23 16.85
N GLU A 302 -2.89 30.21 16.91
CA GLU A 302 -1.58 30.08 16.28
C GLU A 302 -0.82 28.86 16.84
N GLY A 303 -0.38 28.00 15.92
CA GLY A 303 0.40 26.80 16.26
C GLY A 303 -0.40 25.62 16.82
N GLU A 304 -1.73 25.71 16.97
CA GLU A 304 -2.58 24.63 17.50
C GLU A 304 -2.39 23.33 16.70
N THR A 305 -2.01 22.26 17.41
CA THR A 305 -1.93 20.91 16.84
C THR A 305 -3.23 20.14 17.05
N LEU A 306 -3.39 19.02 16.35
CA LEU A 306 -4.55 18.15 16.49
C LEU A 306 -4.68 17.63 17.93
N VAL A 307 -3.57 17.26 18.59
CA VAL A 307 -3.63 16.82 20.00
C VAL A 307 -4.06 17.95 20.94
N ASP A 308 -3.64 19.19 20.70
CA ASP A 308 -4.08 20.35 21.50
C ASP A 308 -5.59 20.57 21.36
N LEU A 309 -6.12 20.48 20.13
CA LEU A 309 -7.56 20.53 19.87
C LEU A 309 -8.30 19.43 20.62
N LEU A 310 -7.86 18.17 20.51
CA LEU A 310 -8.55 17.04 21.16
C LEU A 310 -8.53 17.16 22.69
N HIS A 311 -7.41 17.61 23.28
CA HIS A 311 -7.31 17.89 24.71
C HIS A 311 -8.25 19.01 25.14
N ARG A 312 -8.31 20.11 24.37
CA ARG A 312 -9.24 21.22 24.63
C ARG A 312 -10.70 20.77 24.57
N LEU A 313 -11.06 19.94 23.59
CA LEU A 313 -12.41 19.37 23.48
C LEU A 313 -12.76 18.52 24.70
N ARG A 314 -11.86 17.65 25.15
CA ARG A 314 -12.05 16.83 26.37
C ARG A 314 -12.11 17.67 27.65
N ALA A 315 -11.32 18.74 27.73
CA ALA A 315 -11.34 19.64 28.88
C ALA A 315 -12.67 20.41 28.97
N CYS A 316 -13.18 20.90 27.84
CA CYS A 316 -14.47 21.59 27.77
C CYS A 316 -15.67 20.63 27.88
N ARG A 317 -15.52 19.37 27.45
CA ARG A 317 -16.58 18.35 27.44
C ARG A 317 -16.03 17.01 27.94
N PRO A 318 -15.98 16.80 29.28
CA PRO A 318 -15.42 15.60 29.88
C PRO A 318 -16.11 14.29 29.45
N ASP A 319 -17.37 14.36 29.03
CA ASP A 319 -18.15 13.21 28.57
C ASP A 319 -18.01 12.93 27.06
N LEU A 320 -17.30 13.78 26.32
CA LEU A 320 -17.08 13.57 24.89
C LEU A 320 -16.20 12.34 24.65
N ALA A 321 -16.75 11.36 23.92
CA ALA A 321 -16.07 10.11 23.61
C ALA A 321 -15.27 10.23 22.31
N ILE A 322 -13.94 10.21 22.39
CA ILE A 322 -13.05 10.33 21.22
C ILE A 322 -12.35 9.00 20.99
N HIS A 323 -12.58 8.38 19.83
CA HIS A 323 -11.99 7.10 19.45
C HIS A 323 -11.25 7.19 18.12
N ILE A 324 -10.00 6.73 18.11
CA ILE A 324 -9.08 6.78 16.97
C ILE A 324 -8.57 5.37 16.72
N LEU A 325 -8.89 4.81 15.55
CA LEU A 325 -8.44 3.50 15.10
C LEU A 325 -7.55 3.65 13.87
N ILE A 326 -6.29 3.26 13.98
CA ILE A 326 -5.34 3.29 12.86
C ILE A 326 -4.75 1.93 12.54
N TRP A 327 -4.22 1.74 11.34
CA TRP A 327 -3.62 0.47 10.93
C TRP A 327 -2.37 0.06 11.73
N ASP A 328 -2.24 -1.24 12.06
CA ASP A 328 -0.99 -1.84 12.57
C ASP A 328 0.08 -1.94 11.48
N MET A 329 0.88 -0.88 11.35
CA MET A 329 1.96 -0.84 10.38
C MET A 329 3.10 -1.82 10.74
N PRO A 330 3.47 -2.73 9.83
CA PRO A 330 4.65 -3.57 10.02
C PRO A 330 5.93 -2.74 10.22
N TRP A 331 6.84 -3.24 11.07
CA TRP A 331 8.08 -2.56 11.48
C TRP A 331 8.90 -1.94 10.32
N PRO A 332 9.10 -2.59 9.15
CA PRO A 332 9.87 -1.95 8.06
C PRO A 332 9.21 -0.68 7.50
N LEU A 333 7.87 -0.60 7.54
CA LEU A 333 7.11 0.57 7.10
C LEU A 333 6.99 1.63 8.21
N SER A 334 6.95 1.19 9.48
CA SER A 334 6.90 2.11 10.62
C SER A 334 8.27 2.69 10.99
N ALA A 335 9.38 2.09 10.56
CA ALA A 335 10.74 2.52 10.92
C ALA A 335 11.09 3.95 10.45
N GLY A 336 10.39 4.47 9.45
CA GLY A 336 10.54 5.86 8.97
C GLY A 336 9.62 6.86 9.65
N ARG A 337 8.85 6.46 10.69
CA ARG A 337 7.94 7.35 11.41
C ARG A 337 8.60 7.88 12.68
N ASP A 338 8.36 9.16 12.94
CA ASP A 338 8.88 9.83 14.14
C ASP A 338 8.21 9.35 15.44
N LEU A 339 6.99 8.82 15.36
CA LEU A 339 6.20 8.43 16.52
C LEU A 339 5.77 6.96 16.43
N THR A 340 6.05 6.20 17.50
CA THR A 340 5.48 4.86 17.67
C THR A 340 4.02 4.96 18.15
N PRO A 341 3.20 3.91 18.00
CA PRO A 341 1.84 3.90 18.53
C PRO A 341 1.77 4.17 20.05
N GLU A 342 2.76 3.73 20.82
CA GLU A 342 2.85 3.98 22.26
C GLU A 342 3.13 5.46 22.55
N ALA A 343 4.00 6.11 21.77
CA ALA A 343 4.26 7.53 21.90
C ALA A 343 3.02 8.37 21.56
N VAL A 344 2.28 8.00 20.50
CA VAL A 344 1.00 8.65 20.17
C VAL A 344 -0.01 8.48 21.30
N ARG A 345 -0.14 7.26 21.85
CA ARG A 345 -1.02 6.99 22.99
C ARG A 345 -0.63 7.83 24.22
N ALA A 346 0.66 7.99 24.49
CA ALA A 346 1.14 8.81 25.60
C ALA A 346 0.80 10.29 25.40
N LEU A 347 0.97 10.83 24.19
CA LEU A 347 0.60 12.21 23.85
C LEU A 347 -0.90 12.49 23.97
N LEU A 348 -1.73 11.53 23.55
CA LEU A 348 -3.19 11.64 23.62
C LEU A 348 -3.74 11.45 25.04
N GLY A 349 -2.99 10.79 25.93
CA GLY A 349 -3.42 10.51 27.30
C GLY A 349 -4.56 9.49 27.40
N PRO A 350 -5.00 9.17 28.63
CA PRO A 350 -5.98 8.10 28.88
C PRO A 350 -7.42 8.47 28.49
N GLY A 351 -7.74 9.76 28.35
CA GLY A 351 -9.09 10.24 28.01
C GLY A 351 -9.48 10.08 26.54
N ILE A 352 -8.56 9.64 25.68
CA ILE A 352 -8.79 9.45 24.24
C ILE A 352 -8.53 7.98 23.90
N GLY A 353 -9.55 7.33 23.34
CA GLY A 353 -9.48 5.94 22.91
C GLY A 353 -8.63 5.77 21.66
N TYR A 354 -7.33 5.60 21.80
CA TYR A 354 -6.44 5.30 20.66
C TYR A 354 -6.16 3.79 20.56
N ARG A 355 -6.38 3.20 19.38
CA ARG A 355 -6.18 1.77 19.11
C ARG A 355 -5.56 1.55 17.73
N VAL A 356 -4.90 0.41 17.60
CA VAL A 356 -4.24 -0.02 16.38
C VAL A 356 -4.94 -1.29 15.87
N ASP A 357 -5.35 -1.31 14.61
CA ASP A 357 -6.02 -2.44 13.97
C ASP A 357 -4.99 -3.42 13.38
N ALA A 358 -4.85 -4.56 14.05
CA ALA A 358 -4.03 -5.69 13.64
C ALA A 358 -4.87 -6.88 13.11
N THR A 359 -6.15 -6.68 12.80
CA THR A 359 -7.09 -7.76 12.43
C THR A 359 -6.96 -8.22 10.99
N LEU A 360 -6.32 -7.42 10.13
CA LEU A 360 -6.20 -7.70 8.71
C LEU A 360 -5.10 -8.74 8.43
N PRO A 361 -5.25 -9.54 7.36
CA PRO A 361 -4.24 -10.52 6.97
C PRO A 361 -2.85 -9.90 6.79
N PHE A 362 -1.80 -10.68 7.06
CA PHE A 362 -0.43 -10.19 7.02
C PHE A 362 -0.07 -9.53 5.68
N GLY A 363 0.31 -8.26 5.71
CA GLY A 363 0.66 -7.46 4.55
C GLY A 363 -0.50 -6.73 3.89
N ALA A 364 -1.75 -6.96 4.30
CA ALA A 364 -2.89 -6.08 3.99
C ALA A 364 -2.90 -4.89 4.94
N CYS A 365 -3.55 -3.79 4.55
CA CYS A 365 -3.68 -2.60 5.39
C CYS A 365 -5.13 -2.13 5.59
N GLN A 366 -5.36 -1.46 6.73
CA GLN A 366 -6.55 -0.64 6.91
C GLN A 366 -6.33 0.64 6.14
N HIS A 367 -7.05 0.83 5.04
CA HIS A 367 -6.82 1.95 4.14
C HIS A 367 -8.01 2.91 4.06
N GLN A 368 -9.04 2.70 4.90
CA GLN A 368 -10.16 3.61 5.09
C GLN A 368 -9.71 4.91 5.78
N LYS A 369 -10.22 6.06 5.31
CA LYS A 369 -10.11 7.36 5.98
C LYS A 369 -11.50 7.90 6.24
N ILE A 370 -11.93 7.86 7.49
CA ILE A 370 -13.28 8.21 7.91
C ILE A 370 -13.18 9.05 9.19
N LEU A 371 -13.87 10.18 9.20
CA LEU A 371 -14.19 10.93 10.41
C LEU A 371 -15.71 10.94 10.58
N VAL A 372 -16.20 10.63 11.77
CA VAL A 372 -17.63 10.74 12.13
C VAL A 372 -17.75 11.58 13.39
N VAL A 373 -18.64 12.56 13.37
CA VAL A 373 -18.97 13.43 14.51
C VAL A 373 -20.44 13.25 14.85
N ASP A 374 -20.70 12.75 16.07
CA ASP A 374 -22.04 12.51 16.62
C ASP A 374 -22.99 11.68 15.73
N ASP A 375 -22.47 10.86 14.81
CA ASP A 375 -23.26 10.21 13.74
C ASP A 375 -24.07 11.17 12.86
N ALA A 376 -23.89 12.49 13.02
CA ALA A 376 -24.64 13.52 12.32
C ALA A 376 -23.90 14.02 11.09
N VAL A 377 -22.57 14.12 11.16
CA VAL A 377 -21.71 14.50 10.03
C VAL A 377 -20.55 13.54 9.91
N ALA A 378 -20.23 13.13 8.69
CA ALA A 378 -19.09 12.28 8.41
C ALA A 378 -18.31 12.74 7.16
N PHE A 379 -17.03 12.40 7.16
CA PHE A 379 -16.10 12.67 6.05
C PHE A 379 -15.48 11.36 5.61
N CYS A 380 -15.42 11.11 4.29
CA CYS A 380 -14.82 9.92 3.70
C CYS A 380 -14.11 10.26 2.38
N GLY A 381 -12.91 9.72 2.17
CA GLY A 381 -12.13 9.98 0.95
C GLY A 381 -10.67 9.54 1.07
N GLY A 382 -9.76 10.24 0.40
CA GLY A 382 -8.33 9.92 0.35
C GLY A 382 -7.48 10.50 1.50
N GLY A 383 -7.97 11.52 2.20
CA GLY A 383 -7.22 12.31 3.18
C GLY A 383 -7.13 11.67 4.58
N ASP A 384 -5.90 11.35 5.01
CA ASP A 384 -5.60 10.95 6.40
C ASP A 384 -5.34 12.17 7.30
N PHE A 385 -5.42 12.00 8.62
CA PHE A 385 -4.89 12.95 9.60
C PHE A 385 -3.37 12.81 9.76
N GLU A 386 -2.63 13.06 8.69
CA GLU A 386 -1.16 13.00 8.64
C GLU A 386 -0.58 14.37 8.26
N ALA A 387 0.56 14.75 8.85
CA ALA A 387 1.10 16.10 8.75
C ALA A 387 1.49 16.57 7.33
N ASN A 388 1.62 15.64 6.38
CA ASN A 388 1.92 15.92 4.96
C ASN A 388 0.69 15.84 4.03
N ARG A 389 -0.51 16.09 4.58
CA ARG A 389 -1.77 16.07 3.81
C ARG A 389 -2.36 17.46 3.57
N TRP A 390 -1.85 18.50 4.23
CA TRP A 390 -2.36 19.87 4.05
C TRP A 390 -1.84 20.46 2.74
N ASP A 391 -2.74 20.96 1.90
CA ASP A 391 -2.43 21.78 0.74
C ASP A 391 -3.69 22.57 0.34
N THR A 392 -3.53 23.54 -0.56
CA THR A 392 -4.63 24.33 -1.13
C THR A 392 -4.75 24.06 -2.63
N PRO A 393 -5.92 24.34 -3.25
CA PRO A 393 -6.09 24.21 -4.70
C PRO A 393 -5.15 25.06 -5.55
N ALA A 394 -4.44 26.03 -4.96
CA ALA A 394 -3.42 26.80 -5.67
C ALA A 394 -2.13 26.00 -5.91
N HIS A 395 -1.85 24.97 -5.10
CA HIS A 395 -0.61 24.17 -5.11
C HIS A 395 0.66 25.01 -5.32
N ARG A 396 0.74 26.17 -4.66
CA ARG A 396 1.83 27.15 -4.87
C ARG A 396 3.18 26.48 -4.70
N ASP A 397 4.10 26.70 -5.64
CA ASP A 397 5.46 26.21 -5.52
C ASP A 397 6.12 26.75 -4.25
N GLY A 398 6.77 25.86 -3.49
CA GLY A 398 7.47 26.24 -2.26
C GLY A 398 6.59 26.78 -1.12
N ASP A 399 5.28 26.52 -1.12
CA ASP A 399 4.37 27.01 -0.06
C ASP A 399 4.93 26.70 1.36
N PRO A 400 5.21 27.73 2.18
CA PRO A 400 5.89 27.56 3.46
C PRO A 400 5.03 26.85 4.51
N ARG A 401 3.71 26.78 4.28
CA ARG A 401 2.73 26.12 5.16
C ARG A 401 2.75 24.60 5.01
N ARG A 402 3.22 24.07 3.87
CA ARG A 402 3.44 22.64 3.67
C ARG A 402 4.71 22.20 4.39
N ARG A 403 4.59 22.07 5.72
CA ARG A 403 5.70 21.76 6.62
C ARG A 403 5.34 20.66 7.60
N LEU A 404 6.22 19.69 7.73
CA LEU A 404 6.16 18.63 8.73
C LEU A 404 6.50 19.18 10.13
N PRO A 405 6.13 18.47 11.21
CA PRO A 405 6.53 18.84 12.58
C PRO A 405 8.05 18.94 12.76
N SER A 406 8.83 18.21 11.96
CA SER A 406 10.30 18.29 11.90
C SER A 406 10.85 19.57 11.24
N GLY A 407 9.98 20.43 10.72
CA GLY A 407 10.34 21.63 9.96
C GLY A 407 10.64 21.38 8.48
N GLU A 408 10.63 20.13 8.02
CA GLU A 408 10.78 19.75 6.62
C GLU A 408 9.60 20.18 5.76
N THR A 409 9.85 20.74 4.57
CA THR A 409 8.78 20.98 3.59
C THR A 409 8.51 19.73 2.75
N TYR A 410 7.27 19.60 2.27
CA TYR A 410 6.83 18.47 1.44
C TYR A 410 6.22 18.95 0.10
N PRO A 411 6.25 18.09 -0.95
CA PRO A 411 5.74 18.48 -2.27
C PRO A 411 4.24 18.77 -2.27
N PRO A 412 3.73 19.53 -3.25
CA PRO A 412 2.31 19.77 -3.41
C PRO A 412 1.57 18.44 -3.57
N ARG A 413 0.38 18.38 -2.98
CA ARG A 413 -0.44 17.18 -2.92
C ARG A 413 -1.89 17.54 -3.16
N HIS A 414 -2.51 16.76 -4.03
CA HIS A 414 -3.92 16.90 -4.34
C HIS A 414 -4.73 15.73 -3.77
N ASP A 415 -5.85 16.01 -3.13
CA ASP A 415 -6.74 14.99 -2.57
C ASP A 415 -8.19 15.48 -2.50
N ILE A 416 -9.13 14.54 -2.39
CA ILE A 416 -10.57 14.83 -2.35
C ILE A 416 -11.24 14.06 -1.21
N MET A 417 -12.09 14.78 -0.47
CA MET A 417 -12.94 14.22 0.59
C MET A 417 -14.40 14.53 0.29
N MET A 418 -15.30 13.60 0.58
CA MET A 418 -16.74 13.84 0.59
C MET A 418 -17.20 14.02 2.04
N ALA A 419 -17.97 15.08 2.29
CA ALA A 419 -18.67 15.32 3.55
C ALA A 419 -20.16 15.04 3.37
N VAL A 420 -20.76 14.31 4.31
CA VAL A 420 -22.18 13.96 4.31
C VAL A 420 -22.80 14.23 5.67
N GLU A 421 -24.07 14.61 5.67
CA GLU A 421 -24.90 14.77 6.86
C GLU A 421 -26.04 13.74 6.88
N GLY A 422 -26.47 13.37 8.08
CA GLY A 422 -27.72 12.64 8.30
C GLY A 422 -27.53 11.13 8.27
N PRO A 423 -28.50 10.34 7.77
CA PRO A 423 -28.44 8.88 7.79
C PRO A 423 -27.17 8.29 7.15
N ALA A 424 -26.64 8.90 6.10
CA ALA A 424 -25.37 8.50 5.49
C ALA A 424 -24.16 8.66 6.44
N ALA A 425 -24.16 9.70 7.29
CA ALA A 425 -23.14 9.90 8.32
C ALA A 425 -23.25 8.85 9.43
N ALA A 426 -24.48 8.57 9.90
CA ALA A 426 -24.74 7.50 10.86
C ALA A 426 -24.29 6.13 10.32
N ALA A 427 -24.46 5.90 9.02
CA ALA A 427 -24.02 4.66 8.39
C ALA A 427 -22.50 4.48 8.34
N LEU A 428 -21.74 5.57 8.19
CA LEU A 428 -20.29 5.57 8.39
C LEU A 428 -19.94 5.39 9.87
N GLY A 429 -20.74 5.91 10.79
CA GLY A 429 -20.65 5.65 12.24
C GLY A 429 -20.76 4.17 12.56
N ASP A 430 -21.73 3.47 11.98
CA ASP A 430 -21.89 2.01 12.13
C ASP A 430 -20.67 1.25 11.61
N LEU A 431 -20.13 1.65 10.46
CA LEU A 431 -18.92 1.05 9.92
C LEU A 431 -17.73 1.29 10.87
N ALA A 432 -17.56 2.51 11.38
CA ALA A 432 -16.47 2.86 12.30
C ALA A 432 -16.57 2.07 13.61
N ARG A 433 -17.76 1.96 14.21
CA ARG A 433 -18.01 1.14 15.41
C ARG A 433 -17.81 -0.35 15.16
N GLN A 434 -18.24 -0.85 14.01
CA GLN A 434 -17.98 -2.24 13.61
C GLN A 434 -16.47 -2.48 13.54
N ARG A 435 -15.71 -1.59 12.89
CA ARG A 435 -14.25 -1.71 12.78
C ARG A 435 -13.57 -1.63 14.15
N TRP A 436 -14.04 -0.74 15.03
CA TRP A 436 -13.58 -0.67 16.42
C TRP A 436 -13.79 -2.01 17.12
N HIS A 437 -15.00 -2.55 17.10
CA HIS A 437 -15.32 -3.83 17.73
C HIS A 437 -14.51 -4.98 17.15
N GLU A 438 -14.29 -5.01 15.84
CA GLU A 438 -13.44 -6.00 15.19
C GLU A 438 -12.01 -5.94 15.71
N ALA A 439 -11.45 -4.74 15.90
CA ALA A 439 -10.07 -4.53 16.34
C ALA A 439 -9.86 -4.71 17.85
N THR A 440 -10.86 -4.41 18.68
CA THR A 440 -10.68 -4.29 20.14
C THR A 440 -11.53 -5.28 20.94
N GLY A 441 -12.59 -5.84 20.35
CA GLY A 441 -13.63 -6.58 21.06
C GLY A 441 -14.65 -5.70 21.80
N GLU A 442 -14.41 -4.39 21.90
CA GLU A 442 -15.28 -3.44 22.60
C GLU A 442 -16.44 -2.99 21.71
N ARG A 443 -17.65 -2.92 22.25
CA ARG A 443 -18.82 -2.39 21.52
C ARG A 443 -19.07 -0.96 21.97
N LEU A 444 -18.90 -0.02 21.06
CA LEU A 444 -19.27 1.37 21.28
C LEU A 444 -20.77 1.55 20.96
N PRO A 445 -21.55 2.21 21.83
CA PRO A 445 -22.94 2.54 21.50
C PRO A 445 -23.00 3.67 20.46
N PRO A 446 -24.09 3.75 19.66
CA PRO A 446 -24.36 4.97 18.91
C PRO A 446 -24.60 6.15 19.88
N PRO A 447 -24.25 7.39 19.51
CA PRO A 447 -24.56 8.56 20.31
C PRO A 447 -26.08 8.78 20.40
N PRO A 448 -26.57 9.47 21.44
CA PRO A 448 -27.97 9.88 21.51
C PRO A 448 -28.31 10.82 20.33
N ALA A 449 -29.60 10.85 19.98
CA ALA A 449 -30.09 11.83 19.02
C ALA A 449 -29.80 13.25 19.52
N ARG A 450 -29.44 14.15 18.61
CA ARG A 450 -29.15 15.55 18.90
C ARG A 450 -30.02 16.48 18.09
N ASP A 451 -30.35 17.63 18.68
CA ASP A 451 -30.91 18.75 17.95
C ASP A 451 -29.82 19.52 17.21
N GLY A 452 -30.13 19.91 15.98
CA GLY A 452 -29.18 20.59 15.11
C GLY A 452 -27.99 19.73 14.72
N THR A 453 -27.05 20.34 14.02
CA THR A 453 -26.05 19.62 13.23
C THR A 453 -24.65 20.20 13.40
N PRO A 454 -23.60 19.36 13.49
CA PRO A 454 -22.22 19.81 13.46
C PRO A 454 -21.73 20.10 12.03
N TRP A 455 -22.63 20.33 11.06
CA TRP A 455 -22.25 20.69 9.70
C TRP A 455 -21.43 21.98 9.69
N PRO A 456 -20.22 21.99 9.08
CA PRO A 456 -19.38 23.17 9.04
C PRO A 456 -20.07 24.32 8.29
N ALA A 457 -20.29 25.45 8.96
CA ALA A 457 -21.01 26.60 8.38
C ALA A 457 -20.32 27.18 7.13
N SER A 458 -19.00 27.05 7.02
CA SER A 458 -18.22 27.48 5.85
C SER A 458 -18.33 26.55 4.64
N VAL A 459 -18.90 25.35 4.80
CA VAL A 459 -19.01 24.37 3.72
C VAL A 459 -20.38 24.48 3.05
N THR A 460 -20.37 24.96 1.81
CA THR A 460 -21.56 24.98 0.95
C THR A 460 -21.85 23.58 0.41
N PRO A 461 -23.07 23.04 0.61
CA PRO A 461 -23.46 21.76 0.04
C PRO A 461 -23.48 21.81 -1.49
N LEU A 462 -22.95 20.76 -2.11
CA LEU A 462 -23.06 20.49 -3.54
C LEU A 462 -24.46 19.98 -3.90
N LEU A 463 -25.04 19.13 -3.04
CA LEU A 463 -26.37 18.55 -3.19
C LEU A 463 -27.07 18.45 -1.83
N HIS A 464 -28.40 18.42 -1.89
CA HIS A 464 -29.29 18.21 -0.75
C HIS A 464 -30.13 16.95 -0.97
N ALA A 465 -30.61 16.33 0.12
CA ALA A 465 -31.55 15.21 0.09
C ALA A 465 -31.21 14.13 -0.97
N THR A 466 -29.96 13.67 -0.97
CA THR A 466 -29.42 12.79 -2.02
C THR A 466 -29.13 11.40 -1.48
N SER A 467 -29.46 10.36 -2.24
CA SER A 467 -29.13 8.99 -1.91
C SER A 467 -27.64 8.68 -2.13
N ILE A 468 -26.98 8.21 -1.07
CA ILE A 468 -25.55 7.87 -1.03
C ILE A 468 -25.37 6.37 -0.80
N ALA A 469 -24.65 5.72 -1.71
CA ALA A 469 -24.18 4.36 -1.52
C ALA A 469 -22.83 4.32 -0.82
N LEU A 470 -22.69 3.43 0.16
CA LEU A 470 -21.43 3.10 0.81
C LEU A 470 -20.90 1.80 0.21
N SER A 471 -19.69 1.81 -0.33
CA SER A 471 -19.06 0.65 -0.99
C SER A 471 -17.75 0.29 -0.30
N ARG A 472 -17.49 -1.01 -0.11
CA ARG A 472 -16.35 -1.49 0.67
C ARG A 472 -15.49 -2.48 -0.10
N THR A 473 -14.22 -2.49 0.24
CA THR A 473 -13.32 -3.63 -0.01
C THR A 473 -12.93 -4.21 1.34
N ARG A 474 -12.89 -5.54 1.45
CA ARG A 474 -12.30 -6.21 2.61
C ARG A 474 -11.74 -7.57 2.20
N PRO A 475 -10.52 -7.94 2.61
CA PRO A 475 -10.00 -9.27 2.33
C PRO A 475 -10.78 -10.35 3.07
N ALA A 476 -10.69 -11.59 2.58
CA ALA A 476 -11.21 -12.76 3.30
C ALA A 476 -10.43 -12.95 4.63
N GLY A 477 -11.15 -13.33 5.67
CA GLY A 477 -10.58 -13.72 6.97
C GLY A 477 -10.99 -15.15 7.35
N PRO A 478 -10.49 -15.69 8.49
CA PRO A 478 -10.75 -17.08 8.89
C PRO A 478 -12.23 -17.47 8.98
N LYS A 479 -13.12 -16.51 9.27
CA LYS A 479 -14.58 -16.72 9.42
C LYS A 479 -15.41 -15.75 8.57
N ARG A 480 -14.81 -15.08 7.58
CA ARG A 480 -15.46 -14.00 6.84
C ARG A 480 -15.09 -14.05 5.36
N ALA A 481 -16.10 -13.97 4.51
CA ALA A 481 -15.92 -13.83 3.07
C ALA A 481 -15.29 -12.47 2.71
N ALA A 482 -14.55 -12.44 1.60
CA ALA A 482 -14.06 -11.20 1.04
C ALA A 482 -15.22 -10.34 0.51
N LEU A 483 -15.06 -9.02 0.59
CA LEU A 483 -15.97 -8.03 0.02
C LEU A 483 -15.25 -7.30 -1.11
N HIS A 484 -15.91 -7.20 -2.27
CA HIS A 484 -15.38 -6.61 -3.50
C HIS A 484 -16.35 -5.59 -4.11
N GLU A 485 -17.19 -4.94 -3.29
CA GLU A 485 -18.23 -4.00 -3.73
C GLU A 485 -17.62 -2.88 -4.58
N ASN A 486 -16.50 -2.30 -4.13
CA ASN A 486 -15.76 -1.27 -4.85
C ASN A 486 -15.24 -1.69 -6.24
N ALA A 487 -14.78 -2.94 -6.37
CA ALA A 487 -14.32 -3.49 -7.64
C ALA A 487 -15.49 -3.76 -8.59
N ALA A 488 -16.59 -4.30 -8.05
CA ALA A 488 -17.82 -4.52 -8.79
C ALA A 488 -18.44 -3.21 -9.28
N LEU A 489 -18.42 -2.16 -8.46
CA LEU A 489 -18.89 -0.82 -8.83
C LEU A 489 -18.06 -0.24 -9.97
N TYR A 490 -16.73 -0.23 -9.87
CA TYR A 490 -15.87 0.24 -10.97
C TYR A 490 -16.15 -0.52 -12.27
N ALA A 491 -16.20 -1.85 -12.21
CA ALA A 491 -16.43 -2.67 -13.38
C ALA A 491 -17.82 -2.43 -14.01
N THR A 492 -18.85 -2.23 -13.18
CA THR A 492 -20.21 -1.92 -13.64
C THR A 492 -20.27 -0.53 -14.27
N ALA A 493 -19.70 0.48 -13.62
CA ALA A 493 -19.70 1.86 -14.10
C ALA A 493 -18.90 2.04 -15.40
N ILE A 494 -17.71 1.43 -15.52
CA ILE A 494 -16.91 1.47 -16.76
C ILE A 494 -17.66 0.83 -17.92
N ARG A 495 -18.32 -0.32 -17.69
CA ARG A 495 -19.11 -0.99 -18.74
C ARG A 495 -20.36 -0.20 -19.11
N GLY A 496 -20.96 0.50 -18.15
CA GLY A 496 -22.20 1.24 -18.33
C GLY A 496 -22.01 2.64 -18.94
N ALA A 497 -20.86 3.26 -18.76
CA ALA A 497 -20.60 4.62 -19.23
C ALA A 497 -20.65 4.72 -20.77
N ALA A 498 -21.37 5.73 -21.26
CA ALA A 498 -21.63 5.93 -22.68
C ALA A 498 -20.78 7.04 -23.31
N HIS A 499 -20.53 8.13 -22.59
CA HIS A 499 -19.96 9.36 -23.13
C HIS A 499 -18.58 9.69 -22.56
N VAL A 500 -18.42 9.65 -21.24
CA VAL A 500 -17.19 10.07 -20.55
C VAL A 500 -16.90 9.17 -19.35
N ILE A 501 -15.64 8.74 -19.24
CA ILE A 501 -15.08 8.14 -18.03
C ILE A 501 -13.95 9.06 -17.54
N TYR A 502 -14.17 9.74 -16.41
CA TYR A 502 -13.15 10.52 -15.71
C TYR A 502 -12.67 9.76 -14.48
N LEU A 503 -11.37 9.50 -14.39
CA LEU A 503 -10.73 8.82 -13.28
C LEU A 503 -9.59 9.67 -12.73
N GLU A 504 -9.61 9.95 -11.44
CA GLU A 504 -8.51 10.57 -10.74
C GLU A 504 -7.99 9.63 -9.67
N ASN A 505 -6.74 9.20 -9.77
CA ASN A 505 -6.24 8.17 -8.87
C ASN A 505 -4.72 8.21 -8.63
N GLN A 506 -4.32 7.87 -7.41
CA GLN A 506 -2.91 7.70 -7.05
C GLN A 506 -2.21 6.62 -7.88
N TYR A 507 -2.89 5.50 -8.15
CA TYR A 507 -2.32 4.37 -8.89
C TYR A 507 -3.18 4.01 -10.09
N LEU A 508 -2.54 3.40 -11.10
CA LEU A 508 -3.18 2.83 -12.30
C LEU A 508 -2.43 1.55 -12.67
N THR A 509 -2.70 0.45 -11.97
CA THR A 509 -1.97 -0.82 -12.12
C THR A 509 -2.89 -2.03 -12.30
N SER A 510 -4.18 -1.90 -11.98
CA SER A 510 -5.15 -3.00 -11.96
C SER A 510 -5.42 -3.58 -13.36
N PRO A 511 -5.17 -4.87 -13.60
CA PRO A 511 -5.55 -5.54 -14.85
C PRO A 511 -7.05 -5.72 -15.02
N LEU A 512 -7.83 -5.72 -13.93
CA LEU A 512 -9.30 -5.78 -13.98
C LEU A 512 -9.85 -4.49 -14.61
N ILE A 513 -9.46 -3.35 -14.04
CA ILE A 513 -9.84 -2.03 -14.53
C ILE A 513 -9.29 -1.80 -15.94
N GLY A 514 -8.01 -2.16 -16.16
CA GLY A 514 -7.38 -2.06 -17.46
C GLY A 514 -8.12 -2.83 -18.56
N ALA A 515 -8.59 -4.05 -18.29
CA ALA A 515 -9.36 -4.82 -19.25
C ALA A 515 -10.70 -4.17 -19.60
N ALA A 516 -11.43 -3.68 -18.60
CA ALA A 516 -12.71 -2.99 -18.82
C ALA A 516 -12.52 -1.70 -19.64
N LEU A 517 -11.49 -0.90 -19.35
CA LEU A 517 -11.19 0.31 -20.13
C LEU A 517 -10.76 -0.01 -21.57
N MET A 518 -9.89 -1.00 -21.77
CA MET A 518 -9.49 -1.43 -23.13
C MET A 518 -10.68 -1.91 -23.96
N GLN A 519 -11.66 -2.57 -23.34
CA GLN A 519 -12.88 -2.96 -24.04
C GLN A 519 -13.63 -1.72 -24.53
N ARG A 520 -13.86 -0.73 -23.66
CA ARG A 520 -14.55 0.52 -24.02
C ARG A 520 -13.81 1.33 -25.11
N LEU A 521 -12.48 1.37 -25.04
CA LEU A 521 -11.63 2.02 -26.04
C LEU A 521 -11.68 1.35 -27.42
N GLY A 522 -12.03 0.07 -27.48
CA GLY A 522 -12.16 -0.69 -28.73
C GLY A 522 -13.52 -0.52 -29.43
N GLU A 523 -14.49 0.11 -28.78
CA GLU A 523 -15.86 0.27 -29.31
C GLU A 523 -15.98 1.55 -30.16
N ALA A 524 -16.65 1.43 -31.31
CA ALA A 524 -16.83 2.55 -32.25
C ALA A 524 -17.52 3.75 -31.62
N GLU A 525 -18.54 3.54 -30.78
CA GLU A 525 -19.26 4.58 -30.03
C GLU A 525 -18.96 4.50 -28.51
N GLY A 526 -17.71 4.16 -28.16
CA GLY A 526 -17.21 4.19 -26.78
C GLY A 526 -16.97 5.61 -26.22
N PRO A 527 -16.81 5.74 -24.90
CA PRO A 527 -16.68 7.02 -24.22
C PRO A 527 -15.28 7.60 -24.39
N GLU A 528 -15.15 8.91 -24.19
CA GLU A 528 -13.86 9.53 -23.89
C GLU A 528 -13.36 9.04 -22.52
N ILE A 529 -12.07 8.73 -22.42
CA ILE A 529 -11.47 8.22 -21.17
C ILE A 529 -10.35 9.16 -20.74
N ILE A 530 -10.60 9.91 -19.67
CA ILE A 530 -9.67 10.86 -19.09
C ILE A 530 -9.19 10.32 -17.75
N ILE A 531 -7.88 10.12 -17.61
CA ILE A 531 -7.27 9.58 -16.40
C ILE A 531 -6.19 10.55 -15.90
N VAL A 532 -6.37 11.09 -14.70
CA VAL A 532 -5.40 11.95 -14.02
C VAL A 532 -4.72 11.15 -12.90
N VAL A 533 -3.40 11.05 -12.95
CA VAL A 533 -2.61 10.27 -11.98
C VAL A 533 -1.31 10.99 -11.61
N ALA A 534 -0.70 10.58 -10.50
CA ALA A 534 0.63 11.08 -10.13
C ALA A 534 1.67 10.67 -11.18
N GLU A 535 2.58 11.60 -11.52
CA GLU A 535 3.65 11.33 -12.49
C GLU A 535 4.52 10.15 -12.05
N ARG A 536 4.88 10.13 -10.76
CA ARG A 536 5.71 9.11 -10.11
C ARG A 536 5.26 8.87 -8.68
N SER A 537 5.48 7.65 -8.21
CA SER A 537 5.20 7.31 -6.81
C SER A 537 6.22 7.96 -5.85
N PRO A 538 5.80 8.39 -4.65
CA PRO A 538 6.65 9.15 -3.73
C PRO A 538 7.79 8.31 -3.11
N ASN A 539 7.55 7.02 -2.83
CA ASN A 539 8.55 6.14 -2.23
C ASN A 539 9.20 5.20 -3.28
N ALA A 540 10.43 4.74 -2.97
CA ALA A 540 11.22 3.94 -3.91
C ALA A 540 10.61 2.55 -4.20
N PHE A 541 9.94 1.96 -3.22
CA PHE A 541 9.31 0.65 -3.37
C PHE A 541 8.17 0.69 -4.38
N ASP A 542 7.30 1.70 -4.29
CA ASP A 542 6.20 1.92 -5.23
C ASP A 542 6.73 2.31 -6.62
N ARG A 543 7.84 3.05 -6.71
CA ARG A 543 8.50 3.29 -8.00
C ARG A 543 9.01 2.01 -8.66
N LEU A 544 9.52 1.08 -7.87
CA LEU A 544 9.97 -0.22 -8.36
C LEU A 544 8.77 -1.09 -8.78
N THR A 545 7.69 -1.07 -8.00
CA THR A 545 6.52 -1.95 -8.13
C THR A 545 5.40 -1.32 -8.96
N MET A 546 4.65 -0.39 -8.36
CA MET A 546 3.48 0.26 -8.93
C MET A 546 3.78 1.01 -10.22
N ASP A 547 4.84 1.83 -10.27
CA ASP A 547 5.16 2.59 -11.48
C ASP A 547 5.57 1.65 -12.63
N SER A 548 6.20 0.50 -12.33
CA SER A 548 6.50 -0.54 -13.33
C SER A 548 5.23 -1.15 -13.91
N ALA A 549 4.28 -1.55 -13.06
CA ALA A 549 3.00 -2.08 -13.50
C ALA A 549 2.19 -1.03 -14.29
N ARG A 550 2.19 0.23 -13.84
CA ARG A 550 1.54 1.36 -14.52
C ARG A 550 2.07 1.57 -15.92
N ARG A 551 3.40 1.60 -16.11
CA ARG A 551 4.02 1.71 -17.44
C ARG A 551 3.57 0.60 -18.38
N GLY A 552 3.37 -0.60 -17.86
CA GLY A 552 2.81 -1.74 -18.60
C GLY A 552 1.40 -1.50 -19.08
N LEU A 553 0.52 -1.11 -18.15
CA LEU A 553 -0.89 -0.88 -18.40
C LEU A 553 -1.14 0.30 -19.35
N ILE A 554 -0.46 1.44 -19.17
CA ILE A 554 -0.58 2.60 -20.07
C ILE A 554 -0.31 2.22 -21.52
N ARG A 555 0.70 1.38 -21.79
CA ARG A 555 0.99 0.92 -23.15
C ARG A 555 -0.12 0.05 -23.74
N LYS A 556 -0.73 -0.81 -22.93
CA LYS A 556 -1.85 -1.65 -23.37
C LYS A 556 -3.09 -0.81 -23.66
N LEU A 557 -3.38 0.18 -22.82
CA LEU A 557 -4.49 1.12 -23.02
C LEU A 557 -4.31 1.93 -24.31
N ARG A 558 -3.13 2.54 -24.51
CA ARG A 558 -2.82 3.28 -25.75
C ARG A 558 -2.88 2.40 -27.00
N ALA A 559 -2.47 1.13 -26.91
CA ALA A 559 -2.58 0.20 -28.03
C ALA A 559 -4.03 -0.25 -28.32
N ALA A 560 -4.90 -0.21 -27.32
CA ALA A 560 -6.32 -0.54 -27.46
C ALA A 560 -7.16 0.65 -27.94
N ASP A 561 -6.66 1.88 -27.78
CA ASP A 561 -7.33 3.11 -28.19
C ASP A 561 -7.30 3.30 -29.71
N ARG A 562 -8.33 2.80 -30.39
CA ARG A 562 -8.45 2.86 -31.85
C ARG A 562 -9.02 4.19 -32.35
N PHE A 563 -9.63 4.98 -31.46
CA PHE A 563 -10.44 6.16 -31.81
C PHE A 563 -9.90 7.45 -31.18
N ASP A 564 -8.67 7.43 -30.66
CA ASP A 564 -8.01 8.55 -29.98
C ASP A 564 -8.86 9.18 -28.86
N ARG A 565 -9.42 8.33 -28.00
CA ARG A 565 -10.31 8.72 -26.89
C ARG A 565 -9.63 8.77 -25.54
N LEU A 566 -8.37 8.32 -25.45
CA LEU A 566 -7.65 8.20 -24.19
C LEU A 566 -6.75 9.40 -23.93
N ARG A 567 -6.90 10.02 -22.76
CA ARG A 567 -5.92 10.96 -22.20
C ARG A 567 -5.49 10.45 -20.82
N ILE A 568 -4.19 10.25 -20.64
CA ILE A 568 -3.59 9.91 -19.33
C ILE A 568 -2.61 11.01 -18.97
N LEU A 569 -2.93 11.75 -17.91
CA LEU A 569 -2.37 13.06 -17.62
C LEU A 569 -1.81 13.11 -16.19
N ALA A 570 -0.78 13.91 -15.99
CA ALA A 570 -0.17 14.17 -14.68
C ALA A 570 -0.12 15.69 -14.41
N PRO A 571 -0.73 16.17 -13.31
CA PRO A 571 -0.80 17.58 -13.01
C PRO A 571 0.51 18.10 -12.39
N HIS A 572 0.82 19.33 -12.69
CA HIS A 572 2.01 20.06 -12.25
C HIS A 572 1.63 21.47 -11.81
N THR A 573 2.43 22.04 -10.93
CA THR A 573 2.30 23.42 -10.47
C THR A 573 2.63 24.43 -11.57
N ALA A 574 2.49 25.73 -11.29
CA ALA A 574 2.77 26.78 -12.25
C ALA A 574 4.25 26.79 -12.68
N GLU A 575 5.18 26.48 -11.76
CA GLU A 575 6.61 26.32 -12.08
C GLU A 575 6.97 24.93 -12.61
N GLY A 576 5.99 24.05 -12.87
CA GLY A 576 6.20 22.73 -13.44
C GLY A 576 6.70 21.67 -12.45
N ARG A 577 6.41 21.81 -11.15
CA ARG A 577 6.66 20.74 -10.17
C ARG A 577 5.52 19.74 -10.16
N PRO A 578 5.78 18.42 -10.08
CA PRO A 578 4.71 17.42 -10.07
C PRO A 578 3.83 17.56 -8.83
N ILE A 579 2.51 17.57 -9.03
CA ILE A 579 1.53 17.50 -7.95
C ILE A 579 1.28 16.02 -7.62
N LEU A 580 1.40 15.66 -6.34
CA LEU A 580 1.11 14.30 -5.90
C LEU A 580 -0.40 14.08 -5.84
N VAL A 581 -0.96 13.52 -6.91
CA VAL A 581 -2.37 13.08 -6.95
C VAL A 581 -2.56 11.91 -5.98
N HIS A 582 -3.30 12.15 -4.90
CA HIS A 582 -3.62 11.17 -3.86
C HIS A 582 -5.12 10.89 -3.77
N SER A 583 -5.95 11.63 -4.50
CA SER A 583 -7.38 11.41 -4.64
C SER A 583 -7.71 10.03 -5.21
N LYS A 584 -8.95 9.58 -5.01
CA LYS A 584 -9.56 8.40 -5.64
C LYS A 584 -10.98 8.75 -6.07
N VAL A 585 -11.09 9.43 -7.20
CA VAL A 585 -12.35 9.91 -7.78
C VAL A 585 -12.67 9.12 -9.04
N GLY A 586 -13.94 8.77 -9.21
CA GLY A 586 -14.47 8.26 -10.46
C GLY A 586 -15.77 8.94 -10.82
N ILE A 587 -15.84 9.50 -12.02
CA ILE A 587 -17.05 10.11 -12.59
C ILE A 587 -17.33 9.43 -13.93
N PHE A 588 -18.55 8.95 -14.10
CA PHE A 588 -19.00 8.18 -15.25
C PHE A 588 -20.23 8.88 -15.82
N ASP A 589 -20.03 9.48 -16.99
CA ASP A 589 -20.95 10.41 -17.63
C ASP A 589 -21.33 11.56 -16.67
N ASP A 590 -22.60 11.92 -16.65
CA ASP A 590 -23.26 12.76 -15.66
C ASP A 590 -24.11 11.92 -14.67
N ARG A 591 -23.89 10.59 -14.66
CA ARG A 591 -24.75 9.62 -13.97
C ARG A 591 -24.18 9.15 -12.65
N LEU A 592 -22.90 8.79 -12.57
CA LEU A 592 -22.29 8.26 -11.34
C LEU A 592 -21.09 9.09 -10.94
N MET A 593 -21.04 9.47 -9.66
CA MET A 593 -19.87 10.07 -9.02
C MET A 593 -19.49 9.26 -7.78
N ARG A 594 -18.20 8.99 -7.62
CA ARG A 594 -17.62 8.20 -6.53
C ARG A 594 -16.38 8.89 -5.99
N ILE A 595 -16.26 8.94 -4.66
CA ILE A 595 -15.11 9.43 -3.92
C ILE A 595 -14.83 8.49 -2.74
N GLY A 596 -13.58 8.10 -2.53
CA GLY A 596 -13.26 7.20 -1.42
C GLY A 596 -11.78 6.96 -1.23
N SER A 597 -11.44 5.79 -0.68
CA SER A 597 -10.06 5.40 -0.40
C SER A 597 -9.48 4.40 -1.43
N THR A 598 -10.32 3.82 -2.30
CA THR A 598 -9.93 2.72 -3.22
C THR A 598 -9.05 3.18 -4.39
N ASN A 599 -7.81 2.71 -4.43
CA ASN A 599 -6.92 2.91 -5.58
C ASN A 599 -7.23 1.97 -6.77
N LEU A 600 -6.80 2.33 -7.98
CA LEU A 600 -6.87 1.44 -9.17
C LEU A 600 -5.70 0.44 -9.23
N ASN A 601 -5.44 -0.25 -8.12
CA ASN A 601 -4.48 -1.34 -8.02
C ASN A 601 -5.17 -2.63 -7.54
N ASN A 602 -4.49 -3.77 -7.56
CA ASN A 602 -5.11 -5.02 -7.14
C ASN A 602 -5.40 -5.02 -5.64
N ARG A 603 -4.55 -4.37 -4.86
CA ARG A 603 -4.66 -4.31 -3.41
C ARG A 603 -5.95 -3.67 -2.92
N SER A 604 -6.25 -2.46 -3.35
CA SER A 604 -7.45 -1.73 -2.95
C SER A 604 -8.74 -2.38 -3.48
N LEU A 605 -8.64 -3.23 -4.51
CA LEU A 605 -9.79 -3.94 -5.09
C LEU A 605 -10.11 -5.29 -4.40
N GLY A 606 -9.21 -5.83 -3.57
CA GLY A 606 -9.48 -7.10 -2.89
C GLY A 606 -8.63 -7.50 -1.70
N TYR A 607 -7.54 -6.80 -1.42
CA TYR A 607 -6.59 -7.15 -0.36
C TYR A 607 -6.60 -6.20 0.85
N ASP A 608 -6.68 -4.89 0.60
CA ASP A 608 -6.74 -3.87 1.65
C ASP A 608 -8.20 -3.56 2.01
N SER A 609 -8.44 -3.00 3.20
CA SER A 609 -9.79 -2.52 3.55
C SER A 609 -10.01 -1.09 3.05
N GLU A 610 -11.09 -0.87 2.32
CA GLU A 610 -11.40 0.41 1.66
C GLU A 610 -12.86 0.80 1.92
N CYS A 611 -13.17 2.09 1.78
CA CYS A 611 -14.53 2.63 1.86
C CYS A 611 -14.67 3.80 0.89
N ASP A 612 -15.75 3.77 0.11
CA ASP A 612 -16.06 4.78 -0.89
C ASP A 612 -17.54 5.17 -0.78
N LEU A 613 -17.83 6.45 -1.01
CA LEU A 613 -19.17 7.00 -1.15
C LEU A 613 -19.46 7.23 -2.63
N ALA A 614 -20.67 6.91 -3.07
CA ALA A 614 -21.10 7.09 -4.44
C ALA A 614 -22.55 7.59 -4.55
N ILE A 615 -22.81 8.44 -5.54
CA ILE A 615 -24.16 8.82 -5.99
C ILE A 615 -24.40 8.27 -7.38
N GLU A 616 -25.63 7.81 -7.63
CA GLU A 616 -26.14 7.50 -8.96
C GLU A 616 -27.38 8.34 -9.21
N VAL A 617 -27.36 9.12 -10.29
CA VAL A 617 -28.51 9.87 -10.74
C VAL A 617 -29.48 8.91 -11.42
N LEU A 618 -30.63 8.69 -10.78
CA LEU A 618 -31.76 7.99 -11.36
C LEU A 618 -32.76 9.01 -11.93
N PRO A 619 -33.66 8.61 -12.85
CA PRO A 619 -34.74 9.48 -13.30
C PRO A 619 -35.59 9.97 -12.12
N SER A 620 -35.61 11.29 -11.91
CA SER A 620 -36.39 12.02 -10.91
C SER A 620 -36.47 13.51 -11.29
N GLU A 621 -37.30 14.29 -10.59
CA GLU A 621 -37.39 15.74 -10.78
C GLU A 621 -36.05 16.45 -10.49
N ASP A 622 -35.29 15.99 -9.49
CA ASP A 622 -33.99 16.54 -9.11
C ASP A 622 -32.83 16.06 -9.99
N ALA A 623 -33.07 15.12 -10.92
CA ALA A 623 -32.02 14.51 -11.74
C ALA A 623 -31.18 15.54 -12.54
N PRO A 624 -31.75 16.59 -13.15
CA PRO A 624 -30.97 17.62 -13.84
C PRO A 624 -30.00 18.37 -12.92
N LEU A 625 -30.43 18.68 -11.69
CA LEU A 625 -29.59 19.36 -10.71
C LEU A 625 -28.40 18.48 -10.31
N ALA A 626 -28.66 17.20 -10.03
CA ALA A 626 -27.63 16.22 -9.67
C ALA A 626 -26.64 15.97 -10.82
N ARG A 627 -27.13 15.82 -12.06
CA ARG A 627 -26.28 15.72 -13.27
C ARG A 627 -25.37 16.93 -13.41
N SER A 628 -25.95 18.11 -13.28
CA SER A 628 -25.23 19.38 -13.39
C SER A 628 -24.17 19.52 -12.29
N ALA A 629 -24.45 19.07 -11.06
CA ALA A 629 -23.49 19.06 -9.97
C ALA A 629 -22.31 18.12 -10.23
N ILE A 630 -22.57 16.91 -10.75
CA ILE A 630 -21.52 15.95 -11.13
C ILE A 630 -20.62 16.53 -12.23
N LEU A 631 -21.22 17.15 -13.25
CA LEU A 631 -20.48 17.77 -14.35
C LEU A 631 -19.64 18.95 -13.88
N ARG A 632 -20.20 19.85 -13.06
CA ARG A 632 -19.46 20.97 -12.44
C ARG A 632 -18.27 20.51 -11.60
N LEU A 633 -18.42 19.40 -10.87
CA LEU A 633 -17.29 18.84 -10.11
C LEU A 633 -16.20 18.33 -11.06
N ARG A 634 -16.56 17.52 -12.06
CA ARG A 634 -15.61 16.98 -13.05
C ARG A 634 -14.85 18.10 -13.75
N ASP A 635 -15.58 19.08 -14.28
CA ASP A 635 -15.01 20.17 -15.05
C ASP A 635 -14.19 21.11 -14.14
N GLY A 636 -14.62 21.31 -12.89
CA GLY A 636 -13.86 22.02 -11.87
C GLY A 636 -12.53 21.34 -11.51
N LEU A 637 -12.50 20.01 -11.37
CA LEU A 637 -11.26 19.26 -11.12
C LEU A 637 -10.31 19.34 -12.32
N LEU A 638 -10.82 19.16 -13.54
CA LEU A 638 -10.01 19.28 -14.76
C LEU A 638 -9.49 20.69 -14.97
N ALA A 639 -10.31 21.72 -14.76
CA ALA A 639 -9.89 23.12 -14.84
C ALA A 639 -8.78 23.45 -13.83
N HIS A 640 -8.93 22.96 -12.60
CA HIS A 640 -7.92 23.07 -11.55
C HIS A 640 -6.58 22.45 -11.97
N HIS A 641 -6.60 21.22 -12.49
CA HIS A 641 -5.40 20.54 -12.99
C HIS A 641 -4.80 21.25 -14.21
N ALA A 642 -5.65 21.74 -15.12
CA ALA A 642 -5.26 22.53 -16.28
C ALA A 642 -4.64 23.90 -15.91
N GLY A 643 -4.94 24.41 -14.72
CA GLY A 643 -4.49 25.73 -14.27
C GLY A 643 -5.25 26.89 -14.94
N CYS A 644 -6.52 26.67 -15.31
CA CYS A 644 -7.39 27.68 -15.91
C CYS A 644 -8.63 27.93 -15.04
N PRO A 645 -9.31 29.09 -15.20
CA PRO A 645 -10.58 29.32 -14.51
C PRO A 645 -11.63 28.28 -14.88
N ARG A 646 -12.40 27.81 -13.89
CA ARG A 646 -13.46 26.80 -14.10
C ARG A 646 -14.46 27.23 -15.17
N LYS A 647 -14.89 28.49 -15.13
CA LYS A 647 -15.89 29.04 -16.07
C LYS A 647 -15.42 28.90 -17.52
N ASP A 648 -14.16 29.26 -17.79
CA ASP A 648 -13.58 29.19 -19.14
C ASP A 648 -13.50 27.74 -19.63
N PHE A 649 -13.17 26.81 -18.74
CA PHE A 649 -13.17 25.37 -19.03
C PHE A 649 -14.58 24.84 -19.31
N GLU A 650 -15.56 25.15 -18.46
CA GLU A 650 -16.96 24.75 -18.63
C GLU A 650 -17.54 25.27 -19.97
N GLU A 651 -17.27 26.54 -20.31
CA GLU A 651 -17.66 27.12 -21.59
C GLU A 651 -16.97 26.42 -22.77
N ALA A 652 -15.69 26.07 -22.65
CA ALA A 652 -14.98 25.34 -23.68
C ALA A 652 -15.55 23.92 -23.88
N VAL A 653 -15.89 23.21 -22.80
CA VAL A 653 -16.54 21.90 -22.86
C VAL A 653 -17.90 22.01 -23.54
N HIS A 654 -18.71 23.00 -23.17
CA HIS A 654 -20.02 23.23 -23.78
C HIS A 654 -19.92 23.53 -25.28
N ARG A 655 -19.01 24.42 -25.69
CA ARG A 655 -18.81 24.78 -27.11
C ARG A 655 -18.29 23.63 -27.96
N ARG A 656 -17.37 22.82 -27.42
CA ARG A 656 -16.69 21.75 -28.17
C ARG A 656 -17.40 20.41 -28.11
N GLY A 657 -18.26 20.19 -27.09
CA GLY A 657 -18.95 18.91 -26.87
C GLY A 657 -18.02 17.74 -26.57
N SER A 658 -16.77 17.99 -26.21
CA SER A 658 -15.72 16.98 -26.09
C SER A 658 -14.66 17.40 -25.08
N LEU A 659 -14.39 16.57 -24.07
CA LEU A 659 -13.36 16.87 -23.06
C LEU A 659 -11.96 16.73 -23.63
N ARG A 660 -11.71 15.72 -24.47
CA ARG A 660 -10.40 15.57 -25.13
C ARG A 660 -10.05 16.80 -25.97
N ALA A 661 -11.02 17.35 -26.70
CA ALA A 661 -10.80 18.55 -27.53
C ALA A 661 -10.46 19.79 -26.71
N VAL A 662 -10.99 19.88 -25.48
CA VAL A 662 -10.65 20.95 -24.52
C VAL A 662 -9.25 20.72 -23.93
N LEU A 663 -8.93 19.48 -23.55
CA LEU A 663 -7.64 19.12 -22.93
C LEU A 663 -6.46 19.22 -23.91
N ASP A 664 -6.71 19.02 -25.19
CA ASP A 664 -5.70 19.13 -26.25
C ASP A 664 -5.51 20.58 -26.74
N ASP A 665 -6.33 21.53 -26.28
CA ASP A 665 -6.22 22.94 -26.66
C ASP A 665 -5.13 23.65 -25.83
N PRO A 666 -3.96 23.96 -26.42
CA PRO A 666 -2.86 24.58 -25.69
C PRO A 666 -3.16 26.03 -25.31
N SER A 667 -4.19 26.67 -25.88
CA SER A 667 -4.60 28.02 -25.49
C SER A 667 -5.34 28.05 -24.16
N LEU A 668 -5.93 26.91 -23.76
CA LEU A 668 -6.68 26.76 -22.52
C LEU A 668 -5.92 25.91 -21.48
N VAL A 669 -5.30 24.82 -21.92
CA VAL A 669 -4.56 23.90 -21.06
C VAL A 669 -3.08 24.01 -21.35
N ALA A 670 -2.35 24.68 -20.45
CA ALA A 670 -0.90 24.82 -20.61
C ALA A 670 -0.23 23.43 -20.58
N PRO A 671 0.57 23.04 -21.59
CA PRO A 671 1.20 21.71 -21.65
C PRO A 671 2.12 21.39 -20.46
N ARG A 672 2.60 22.42 -19.75
CA ARG A 672 3.41 22.29 -18.53
C ARG A 672 2.59 22.06 -17.27
N ARG A 673 1.27 22.35 -17.29
CA ARG A 673 0.34 22.18 -16.16
C ARG A 673 -0.23 20.78 -16.12
N LEU A 674 -0.66 20.25 -17.26
CA LEU A 674 -1.28 18.93 -17.35
C LEU A 674 -0.55 18.10 -18.40
N CYS A 675 0.43 17.33 -17.94
CA CYS A 675 1.41 16.68 -18.81
C CYS A 675 0.93 15.27 -19.22
N PRO A 676 0.92 14.92 -20.52
CA PRO A 676 0.67 13.56 -20.95
C PRO A 676 1.71 12.57 -20.40
N LEU A 677 1.25 11.48 -19.79
CA LEU A 677 2.14 10.43 -19.32
C LEU A 677 2.53 9.51 -20.47
N VAL A 678 3.81 9.60 -20.85
CA VAL A 678 4.43 8.75 -21.87
C VAL A 678 5.22 7.62 -21.18
N PRO A 679 4.91 6.34 -21.47
CA PRO A 679 5.58 5.23 -20.84
C PRO A 679 7.02 5.06 -21.37
N SER A 680 8.02 5.22 -20.51
CA SER A 680 9.44 5.01 -20.84
C SER A 680 9.80 3.54 -21.12
N ARG A 681 10.97 3.30 -21.76
CA ARG A 681 11.47 1.95 -22.08
C ARG A 681 11.66 1.10 -20.82
N ARG A 682 11.29 -0.19 -20.89
CA ARG A 682 11.34 -1.14 -19.76
C ARG A 682 12.61 -1.97 -19.74
N GLY A 683 13.36 -1.93 -18.64
CA GLY A 683 14.38 -2.92 -18.31
C GLY A 683 13.79 -4.31 -18.01
N ALA A 684 14.65 -5.34 -17.96
CA ALA A 684 14.22 -6.72 -17.69
C ALA A 684 13.53 -6.89 -16.32
N LEU A 685 14.05 -6.25 -15.28
CA LEU A 685 13.48 -6.29 -13.93
C LEU A 685 12.06 -5.71 -13.88
N ALA A 686 11.83 -4.57 -14.55
CA ALA A 686 10.51 -3.94 -14.61
C ALA A 686 9.47 -4.83 -15.33
N ARG A 687 9.88 -5.55 -16.39
CA ARG A 687 9.01 -6.53 -17.07
C ARG A 687 8.62 -7.69 -16.16
N LEU A 688 9.54 -8.17 -15.33
CA LEU A 688 9.27 -9.23 -14.35
C LEU A 688 8.32 -8.74 -13.27
N VAL A 689 8.59 -7.57 -12.67
CA VAL A 689 7.72 -6.96 -11.66
C VAL A 689 6.30 -6.78 -12.18
N GLU A 690 6.15 -6.28 -13.40
CA GLU A 690 4.85 -6.13 -14.07
C GLU A 690 4.16 -7.48 -14.30
N ALA A 691 4.86 -8.47 -14.86
CA ALA A 691 4.28 -9.78 -15.19
C ALA A 691 3.69 -10.51 -13.97
N TRP A 692 4.32 -10.32 -12.81
CA TRP A 692 3.89 -10.94 -11.56
C TRP A 692 3.19 -9.97 -10.60
N HIS A 693 3.04 -8.69 -10.98
CA HIS A 693 2.51 -7.61 -10.13
C HIS A 693 3.16 -7.57 -8.72
N LEU A 694 4.48 -7.74 -8.63
CA LEU A 694 5.17 -7.80 -7.33
C LEU A 694 4.87 -6.54 -6.50
N GLY A 695 4.50 -6.72 -5.22
CA GLY A 695 4.04 -5.63 -4.35
C GLY A 695 2.54 -5.29 -4.45
N ASP A 696 1.80 -5.83 -5.43
CA ASP A 696 0.38 -5.54 -5.70
C ASP A 696 -0.51 -6.81 -5.66
N PRO A 697 -0.69 -7.45 -4.48
CA PRO A 697 -1.55 -8.62 -4.32
C PRO A 697 -3.04 -8.32 -4.49
N ALA A 698 -3.77 -9.28 -5.04
CA ALA A 698 -5.22 -9.20 -5.23
C ALA A 698 -6.01 -9.79 -4.05
N SER A 699 -5.40 -10.71 -3.30
CA SER A 699 -6.03 -11.48 -2.22
C SER A 699 -5.00 -12.08 -1.26
N VAL A 700 -5.50 -12.69 -0.18
CA VAL A 700 -4.68 -13.49 0.76
C VAL A 700 -4.03 -14.71 0.08
N ARG A 701 -4.66 -15.26 -0.98
CA ARG A 701 -4.19 -16.50 -1.64
C ARG A 701 -2.96 -16.28 -2.50
N ASP A 702 -2.78 -15.08 -3.06
CA ASP A 702 -1.68 -14.71 -3.95
C ASP A 702 -0.67 -13.75 -3.32
N ALA A 703 -0.94 -13.20 -2.13
CA ALA A 703 -0.03 -12.32 -1.38
C ALA A 703 1.41 -12.84 -1.33
N TRP A 704 1.58 -14.13 -1.03
CA TRP A 704 2.87 -14.81 -0.92
C TRP A 704 3.14 -15.78 -2.08
N ARG A 705 2.27 -15.77 -3.09
CA ARG A 705 2.31 -16.66 -4.25
C ARG A 705 2.10 -15.82 -5.52
N PRO A 706 3.02 -14.91 -5.86
CA PRO A 706 2.86 -14.02 -7.01
C PRO A 706 2.61 -14.80 -8.32
N TRP A 707 3.05 -16.06 -8.40
CA TRP A 707 2.77 -16.92 -9.55
C TRP A 707 1.34 -17.40 -9.71
N ARG A 708 0.51 -17.32 -8.68
CA ARG A 708 -0.92 -17.60 -8.76
C ARG A 708 -1.75 -16.37 -9.12
N ARG A 709 -1.13 -15.19 -9.17
CA ARG A 709 -1.82 -13.91 -9.35
C ARG A 709 -2.47 -13.79 -10.73
N ALA A 710 -1.84 -14.28 -11.79
CA ALA A 710 -2.42 -14.28 -13.13
C ALA A 710 -3.76 -15.04 -13.15
N ALA A 711 -3.79 -16.25 -12.57
CA ALA A 711 -5.01 -17.06 -12.48
C ALA A 711 -6.07 -16.43 -11.56
N ALA A 712 -5.67 -15.85 -10.42
CA ALA A 712 -6.58 -15.14 -9.52
C ALA A 712 -7.25 -13.94 -10.21
N LEU A 713 -6.46 -13.12 -10.93
CA LEU A 713 -6.97 -11.98 -11.69
C LEU A 713 -7.88 -12.41 -12.85
N GLU A 714 -7.64 -13.58 -13.44
CA GLU A 714 -8.49 -14.13 -14.49
C GLU A 714 -9.84 -14.63 -13.96
N GLN A 715 -9.87 -15.28 -12.78
CA GLN A 715 -11.12 -15.63 -12.09
C GLN A 715 -11.96 -14.39 -11.76
N PHE A 716 -11.32 -13.34 -11.22
CA PHE A 716 -11.98 -12.05 -10.96
C PHE A 716 -12.55 -11.41 -12.23
N ARG A 717 -11.83 -11.49 -13.36
CA ARG A 717 -12.32 -10.98 -14.65
C ARG A 717 -13.56 -11.71 -15.17
N ARG A 718 -13.67 -13.02 -14.92
CA ARG A 718 -14.81 -13.83 -15.36
C ARG A 718 -16.04 -13.69 -14.45
N GLY A 719 -15.94 -12.95 -13.34
CA GLY A 719 -17.01 -12.83 -12.35
C GLY A 719 -17.23 -14.12 -11.55
N GLU A 720 -16.31 -15.07 -11.60
CA GLU A 720 -16.38 -16.33 -10.88
C GLU A 720 -16.03 -16.10 -9.40
N ARG A 721 -16.91 -16.50 -8.48
CA ARG A 721 -16.55 -16.55 -7.05
C ARG A 721 -15.42 -17.57 -6.88
N PRO A 722 -14.30 -17.23 -6.21
CA PRO A 722 -13.24 -18.19 -5.99
C PRO A 722 -13.78 -19.36 -5.18
N ALA A 723 -13.59 -20.60 -5.66
CA ALA A 723 -14.01 -21.81 -4.94
C ALA A 723 -13.57 -21.73 -3.47
N GLU A 724 -14.54 -21.85 -2.57
CA GLU A 724 -14.30 -21.93 -1.14
C GLU A 724 -13.45 -23.17 -0.87
N ALA A 725 -12.48 -23.06 0.03
CA ALA A 725 -11.89 -24.27 0.58
C ALA A 725 -13.03 -25.01 1.29
N PRO A 726 -13.20 -26.32 1.10
CA PRO A 726 -14.25 -27.05 1.81
C PRO A 726 -14.09 -26.77 3.29
N ALA A 727 -15.16 -26.25 3.90
CA ALA A 727 -15.24 -26.14 5.34
C ALA A 727 -14.81 -27.50 5.91
N ALA A 728 -13.80 -27.50 6.78
CA ALA A 728 -13.47 -28.69 7.52
C ALA A 728 -14.75 -29.13 8.22
N GLN A 729 -15.34 -30.22 7.73
CA GLN A 729 -16.48 -30.85 8.37
C GLN A 729 -16.04 -31.17 9.78
N THR A 730 -16.46 -30.35 10.74
CA THR A 730 -16.40 -30.71 12.14
C THR A 730 -17.31 -31.91 12.29
N SER A 731 -16.71 -33.09 12.33
CA SER A 731 -17.38 -34.34 12.69
C SER A 731 -18.15 -34.09 13.98
N GLY A 732 -19.48 -34.21 13.90
CA GLY A 732 -20.34 -34.18 15.06
C GLY A 732 -19.94 -35.30 16.02
N ALA A 733 -19.38 -34.92 17.17
CA ALA A 733 -19.43 -35.75 18.36
C ALA A 733 -20.65 -35.30 19.15
N THR A 734 -21.71 -36.09 19.01
CA THR A 734 -22.91 -36.09 19.83
C THR A 734 -22.58 -35.96 21.31
N ALA A 735 -23.10 -34.92 21.97
CA ALA A 735 -23.22 -34.87 23.41
C ALA A 735 -24.16 -36.00 23.86
N ARG A 736 -23.64 -36.95 24.64
CA ARG A 736 -24.46 -37.81 25.51
C ARG A 736 -24.53 -37.13 26.87
N ALA A 737 -25.75 -37.07 27.37
CA ALA A 737 -26.13 -36.59 28.68
C ALA A 737 -25.47 -37.39 29.82
N SER A 738 -24.98 -36.65 30.81
CA SER A 738 -25.10 -36.91 32.26
C SER A 738 -24.48 -35.74 33.01
#